data_AF-A0A945AWJ8-F1
#
_entry.id   AF-A0A945AWJ8-F1
#
_cell.length_a   1.000
_cell.length_b   1.000
_cell.length_c   1.000
_cell.angle_alpha   90.00
_cell.angle_beta   90.00
_cell.angle_gamma   90.00
#
_symmetry.space_group_name_H-M   'P 1'
#
loop_
_entity.id
_entity.type
_entity.pdbx_description
1 polymer ?
#
loop_
_entity_poly.entity_id
_entity_poly.type
_entity_poly.pdbx_seq_one_letter_code
_entity_poly.pdbx_strand_id
1 'polypeptide(L)'
;IDVTTSKTLTYLGAAISIGANTITLSGGGTFSNVNNLVLSDPASTLKLDGISTVANVSVPVALSTGKLDVDQNSVIQSFLNSGSSRVDILTGKNLSVTNGFEIPQNKSMELIGADGTLTLSDNLTLAGTLKFAVSGVLNSGTIYLNGGILDIEENITISSNLVHSADSSIDILTGKSIKYTGQEFNVEGFELTLTGGGIFSNTENLTLNDPASSLKLDGISELKNVSIPAELTSGKLEIAENSTIDVLTHSGSSRLDINNTKVLTVSNVFEIPDNKSMELVGTGGGILSLTETLKLTGTLQFSAPDYSLKNGELELNNESLLDVDYHTIIDSDIVLLGNTTVDVVQGVSLEYRGNAIDLLNYQLTFLGSGTFLNTNAILLSNSGSLLILAGDITIVLIEVTGNSAAGKGIRGKSAGASVTNLNLLADMGLTFIDDAYVLNVENLNVNSPAQLTGDGNGGWLKVQVLGQATANDVLTMHDINVSVEDEIDIDFEGQIVMTGNTIFDSIGGLTFNLNGAMNFNGTVTANINLNQGVMCITDNTTLIGNIRHRADSLIFIAPEAVLNYQGTNPLNVNNMTLAIQGGGRFSSWDNNSLTMNEDDGRLILADNATTLSHLAFGAIVTNAVLEIEKNQDSICSGDDVGNDSDGKLSKILVENLVHAGNSNLQLSDKTELSIRNSF
;
A
#
# COMPACT_ATOMS: atom_id res chain seq x y z
N ILE A 1 -59.68 17.35 40.58
CA ILE A 1 -59.42 18.65 41.23
C ILE A 1 -59.43 19.68 40.13
N ASP A 2 -60.37 20.62 40.16
CA ASP A 2 -60.43 21.73 39.21
C ASP A 2 -59.93 22.99 39.92
N VAL A 3 -58.88 23.62 39.37
CA VAL A 3 -58.35 24.89 39.86
C VAL A 3 -58.50 25.92 38.76
N THR A 4 -59.36 26.91 38.97
CA THR A 4 -59.63 27.96 37.98
C THR A 4 -58.37 28.68 37.51
N THR A 5 -58.38 29.12 36.26
CA THR A 5 -57.23 29.74 35.57
C THR A 5 -56.62 30.88 36.39
N SER A 6 -55.29 30.89 36.48
CA SER A 6 -54.51 31.86 37.26
C SER A 6 -54.81 31.89 38.76
N LYS A 7 -55.56 30.91 39.30
CA LYS A 7 -55.73 30.70 40.74
C LYS A 7 -54.82 29.59 41.23
N THR A 8 -54.54 29.62 42.53
CA THR A 8 -53.71 28.62 43.19
C THR A 8 -54.54 27.91 44.26
N LEU A 9 -54.57 26.58 44.21
CA LEU A 9 -55.02 25.75 45.32
C LEU A 9 -53.79 25.26 46.10
N THR A 10 -53.63 25.76 47.32
CA THR A 10 -52.55 25.34 48.21
C THR A 10 -53.00 24.17 49.08
N TYR A 11 -52.32 23.03 48.96
CA TYR A 11 -52.57 21.85 49.78
C TYR A 11 -51.41 21.63 50.77
N LEU A 12 -51.72 21.81 52.05
CA LEU A 12 -50.76 21.73 53.16
C LEU A 12 -50.82 20.39 53.93
N GLY A 13 -51.68 19.46 53.50
CA GLY A 13 -51.87 18.17 54.18
C GLY A 13 -50.74 17.18 53.92
N ALA A 14 -50.87 15.98 54.48
CA ALA A 14 -49.96 14.86 54.23
C ALA A 14 -49.96 14.46 52.74
N ALA A 15 -48.93 13.72 52.30
CA ALA A 15 -48.82 13.23 50.92
C ALA A 15 -50.11 12.53 50.45
N ILE A 16 -50.54 12.82 49.21
CA ILE A 16 -51.75 12.24 48.64
C ILE A 16 -51.35 10.96 47.89
N SER A 17 -51.70 9.82 48.45
CA SER A 17 -51.53 8.52 47.80
C SER A 17 -52.69 8.26 46.82
N ILE A 18 -52.39 8.06 45.54
CA ILE A 18 -53.42 7.83 44.51
C ILE A 18 -54.00 6.40 44.61
N GLY A 19 -53.19 5.41 44.98
CA GLY A 19 -53.57 4.00 44.92
C GLY A 19 -53.91 3.56 43.48
N ALA A 20 -54.67 2.46 43.33
CA ALA A 20 -55.10 1.96 42.03
C ALA A 20 -56.23 2.81 41.37
N ASN A 21 -56.14 4.13 41.46
CA ASN A 21 -57.16 5.08 40.99
C ASN A 21 -56.57 6.11 40.02
N THR A 22 -57.46 6.95 39.48
CA THR A 22 -57.11 8.13 38.70
C THR A 22 -57.42 9.41 39.47
N ILE A 23 -56.48 10.35 39.50
CA ILE A 23 -56.75 11.74 39.87
C ILE A 23 -56.60 12.61 38.63
N THR A 24 -57.64 13.38 38.29
CA THR A 24 -57.61 14.38 37.22
C THR A 24 -57.42 15.77 37.80
N LEU A 25 -56.47 16.53 37.26
CA LEU A 25 -56.21 17.94 37.58
C LEU A 25 -56.54 18.82 36.36
N SER A 26 -57.42 19.81 36.53
CA SER A 26 -57.96 20.65 35.44
C SER A 26 -58.08 22.13 35.84
N GLY A 27 -58.56 22.98 34.92
CA GLY A 27 -59.04 24.35 35.21
C GLY A 27 -58.08 25.51 34.89
N GLY A 28 -56.83 25.23 34.53
CA GLY A 28 -55.82 26.22 34.12
C GLY A 28 -55.07 26.88 35.29
N GLY A 29 -55.38 26.55 36.53
CA GLY A 29 -54.74 27.09 37.74
C GLY A 29 -53.51 26.28 38.17
N THR A 30 -53.02 26.54 39.39
CA THR A 30 -51.86 25.89 40.00
C THR A 30 -52.28 25.04 41.20
N PHE A 31 -51.87 23.78 41.24
CA PHE A 31 -51.98 22.92 42.41
C PHE A 31 -50.65 22.93 43.19
N SER A 32 -50.62 23.71 44.28
CA SER A 32 -49.43 23.92 45.12
C SER A 32 -49.47 23.01 46.34
N ASN A 33 -49.11 21.74 46.18
CA ASN A 33 -49.01 20.77 47.27
C ASN A 33 -47.63 20.79 47.93
N VAL A 34 -47.58 20.87 49.27
CA VAL A 34 -46.31 20.85 50.02
C VAL A 34 -45.67 19.46 50.03
N ASN A 35 -46.49 18.41 50.20
CA ASN A 35 -46.07 17.01 50.12
C ASN A 35 -46.47 16.39 48.79
N ASN A 36 -45.76 15.35 48.36
CA ASN A 36 -45.95 14.72 47.05
C ASN A 36 -47.39 14.24 46.78
N LEU A 37 -47.80 14.36 45.53
CA LEU A 37 -48.84 13.54 44.93
C LEU A 37 -48.19 12.23 44.46
N VAL A 38 -48.55 11.11 45.09
CA VAL A 38 -47.81 9.84 45.00
C VAL A 38 -48.59 8.82 44.17
N LEU A 39 -48.02 8.41 43.04
CA LEU A 39 -48.48 7.27 42.26
C LEU A 39 -47.99 5.99 42.95
N SER A 40 -48.75 5.51 43.93
CA SER A 40 -48.34 4.50 44.91
C SER A 40 -48.65 3.05 44.54
N ASP A 41 -49.32 2.81 43.42
CA ASP A 41 -49.78 1.50 42.96
C ASP A 41 -49.44 1.32 41.47
N PRO A 42 -49.15 0.09 40.98
CA PRO A 42 -48.85 -0.15 39.56
C PRO A 42 -49.92 0.35 38.58
N ALA A 43 -51.17 0.52 39.03
CA ALA A 43 -52.29 1.07 38.26
C ALA A 43 -52.57 2.56 38.50
N SER A 44 -51.80 3.24 39.35
CA SER A 44 -51.98 4.67 39.65
C SER A 44 -51.93 5.53 38.40
N THR A 45 -52.92 6.41 38.23
CA THR A 45 -52.93 7.38 37.11
C THR A 45 -53.09 8.81 37.62
N LEU A 46 -52.19 9.70 37.17
CA LEU A 46 -52.31 11.14 37.35
C LEU A 46 -52.60 11.77 35.99
N LYS A 47 -53.80 12.32 35.82
CA LYS A 47 -54.23 12.96 34.57
C LYS A 47 -54.13 14.49 34.68
N LEU A 48 -53.32 15.10 33.83
CA LEU A 48 -53.14 16.54 33.68
C LEU A 48 -53.99 17.02 32.49
N ASP A 49 -55.25 17.36 32.78
CA ASP A 49 -56.26 17.76 31.79
C ASP A 49 -56.58 19.24 31.92
N GLY A 50 -55.55 20.06 31.67
CA GLY A 50 -55.65 21.50 31.64
C GLY A 50 -55.25 22.21 32.93
N ILE A 51 -54.64 21.54 33.92
CA ILE A 51 -53.94 22.24 35.01
C ILE A 51 -52.68 22.94 34.47
N SER A 52 -52.34 24.14 34.96
CA SER A 52 -51.12 24.82 34.52
C SER A 52 -49.86 24.27 35.19
N THR A 53 -49.92 24.03 36.50
CA THR A 53 -48.75 23.63 37.30
C THR A 53 -49.14 22.75 38.46
N VAL A 54 -48.33 21.72 38.73
CA VAL A 54 -48.39 20.84 39.91
C VAL A 54 -47.05 20.93 40.62
N ALA A 55 -47.03 21.22 41.92
CA ALA A 55 -45.78 21.46 42.62
C ALA A 55 -44.93 20.19 42.80
N ASN A 56 -45.47 19.13 43.41
CA ASN A 56 -44.67 17.96 43.77
C ASN A 56 -45.36 16.64 43.38
N VAL A 57 -44.74 15.86 42.50
CA VAL A 57 -45.24 14.55 42.04
C VAL A 57 -44.17 13.49 42.29
N SER A 58 -44.57 12.29 42.74
CA SER A 58 -43.65 11.17 42.97
C SER A 58 -44.20 9.85 42.44
N VAL A 59 -43.31 9.06 41.85
CA VAL A 59 -43.58 7.71 41.34
C VAL A 59 -42.59 6.74 42.01
N PRO A 60 -42.91 6.19 43.20
CA PRO A 60 -42.01 5.29 43.92
C PRO A 60 -42.14 3.81 43.53
N VAL A 61 -43.18 3.43 42.79
CA VAL A 61 -43.42 2.05 42.35
C VAL A 61 -43.15 1.89 40.86
N ALA A 62 -43.14 0.65 40.36
CA ALA A 62 -43.16 0.40 38.92
C ALA A 62 -44.61 0.45 38.41
N LEU A 63 -44.90 1.42 37.54
CA LEU A 63 -46.19 1.50 36.85
C LEU A 63 -46.25 0.45 35.74
N SER A 64 -47.29 -0.37 35.73
CA SER A 64 -47.52 -1.39 34.70
C SER A 64 -48.68 -1.02 33.79
N THR A 65 -49.80 -0.62 34.39
CA THR A 65 -50.98 -0.11 33.66
C THR A 65 -51.23 1.36 33.95
N GLY A 66 -50.77 1.84 35.11
CA GLY A 66 -50.79 3.25 35.50
C GLY A 66 -49.87 4.11 34.64
N LYS A 67 -50.08 5.43 34.73
CA LYS A 67 -49.33 6.44 33.97
C LYS A 67 -49.46 7.85 34.52
N LEU A 68 -48.52 8.71 34.16
CA LEU A 68 -48.72 10.16 34.13
C LEU A 68 -49.32 10.50 32.76
N ASP A 69 -50.58 10.94 32.74
CA ASP A 69 -51.39 11.16 31.53
C ASP A 69 -51.53 12.67 31.25
N VAL A 70 -50.93 13.18 30.18
CA VAL A 70 -50.80 14.60 29.88
C VAL A 70 -51.65 14.97 28.66
N ASP A 71 -52.91 15.31 28.93
CA ASP A 71 -53.89 15.66 27.90
C ASP A 71 -53.76 17.12 27.42
N GLN A 72 -53.18 17.98 28.25
CA GLN A 72 -52.91 19.38 27.96
C GLN A 72 -51.53 19.79 28.46
N ASN A 73 -51.03 20.93 27.97
CA ASN A 73 -49.76 21.47 28.43
C ASN A 73 -49.78 21.70 29.95
N SER A 74 -48.78 21.19 30.64
CA SER A 74 -48.67 21.29 32.09
C SER A 74 -47.22 21.33 32.55
N VAL A 75 -47.02 21.92 33.72
CA VAL A 75 -45.73 21.97 34.40
C VAL A 75 -45.78 21.11 35.67
N ILE A 76 -44.78 20.26 35.87
CA ILE A 76 -44.48 19.67 37.18
C ILE A 76 -43.24 20.37 37.72
N GLN A 77 -43.36 21.02 38.88
CA GLN A 77 -42.20 21.73 39.43
C GLN A 77 -41.13 20.76 39.93
N SER A 78 -41.53 19.76 40.71
CA SER A 78 -40.64 18.71 41.23
C SER A 78 -41.21 17.33 40.90
N PHE A 79 -40.44 16.54 40.16
CA PHE A 79 -40.78 15.17 39.79
C PHE A 79 -39.78 14.19 40.41
N LEU A 80 -40.25 13.35 41.32
CA LEU A 80 -39.44 12.33 41.99
C LEU A 80 -39.72 10.94 41.40
N ASN A 81 -38.84 10.47 40.52
CA ASN A 81 -38.95 9.18 39.84
C ASN A 81 -38.08 8.10 40.50
N SER A 82 -38.43 7.68 41.72
CA SER A 82 -37.66 6.62 42.42
C SER A 82 -38.06 5.18 42.01
N GLY A 83 -39.19 5.03 41.32
CA GLY A 83 -39.68 3.80 40.69
C GLY A 83 -39.55 3.83 39.17
N SER A 84 -40.31 2.96 38.49
CA SER A 84 -40.41 2.97 37.03
C SER A 84 -41.69 3.68 36.60
N SER A 85 -41.56 4.72 35.80
CA SER A 85 -42.68 5.54 35.35
C SER A 85 -43.05 5.29 33.89
N ARG A 86 -44.32 5.54 33.59
CA ARG A 86 -44.88 5.59 32.24
C ARG A 86 -45.52 6.95 32.07
N VAL A 87 -45.13 7.69 31.04
CA VAL A 87 -45.66 9.04 30.78
C VAL A 87 -46.26 9.08 29.38
N ASP A 88 -47.55 9.39 29.34
CA ASP A 88 -48.33 9.53 28.14
C ASP A 88 -48.52 11.02 27.87
N ILE A 89 -47.82 11.54 26.86
CA ILE A 89 -47.95 12.94 26.44
C ILE A 89 -48.65 12.93 25.09
N LEU A 90 -49.84 13.54 25.04
CA LEU A 90 -50.60 13.62 23.80
C LEU A 90 -49.90 14.45 22.72
N THR A 91 -50.28 14.21 21.47
CA THR A 91 -49.73 14.89 20.30
C THR A 91 -49.80 16.40 20.40
N GLY A 92 -48.65 17.04 20.18
CA GLY A 92 -48.50 18.49 20.25
C GLY A 92 -48.65 19.07 21.65
N LYS A 93 -48.69 18.23 22.69
CA LYS A 93 -48.69 18.66 24.09
C LYS A 93 -47.31 18.63 24.69
N ASN A 94 -47.15 19.42 25.74
CA ASN A 94 -45.90 19.61 26.44
C ASN A 94 -46.05 19.31 27.93
N LEU A 95 -45.23 18.38 28.43
CA LEU A 95 -44.94 18.27 29.85
C LEU A 95 -43.61 18.97 30.12
N SER A 96 -43.62 20.03 30.93
CA SER A 96 -42.40 20.66 31.41
C SER A 96 -42.08 20.22 32.83
N VAL A 97 -40.85 19.82 33.10
CA VAL A 97 -40.35 19.57 34.46
C VAL A 97 -39.37 20.69 34.82
N THR A 98 -39.66 21.39 35.92
CA THR A 98 -38.88 22.59 36.30
C THR A 98 -37.57 22.24 36.97
N ASN A 99 -37.61 21.45 38.04
CA ASN A 99 -36.43 21.06 38.80
C ASN A 99 -35.80 19.82 38.15
N GLY A 100 -34.48 19.68 38.29
CA GLY A 100 -33.81 18.48 37.85
C GLY A 100 -34.30 17.22 38.57
N PHE A 101 -34.23 16.09 37.87
CA PHE A 101 -34.62 14.79 38.40
C PHE A 101 -33.71 13.66 37.88
N GLU A 102 -33.84 12.49 38.48
CA GLU A 102 -33.06 11.31 38.13
C GLU A 102 -33.97 10.17 37.68
N ILE A 103 -33.51 9.38 36.72
CA ILE A 103 -33.98 8.00 36.49
C ILE A 103 -32.91 7.08 37.10
N PRO A 104 -33.17 6.49 38.28
CA PRO A 104 -32.16 5.72 39.00
C PRO A 104 -31.79 4.41 38.29
N GLN A 105 -30.64 3.85 38.68
CA GLN A 105 -30.19 2.55 38.18
C GLN A 105 -31.27 1.47 38.35
N ASN A 106 -31.42 0.60 37.34
CA ASN A 106 -32.43 -0.46 37.28
C ASN A 106 -33.89 0.05 37.30
N LYS A 107 -34.12 1.35 37.07
CA LYS A 107 -35.44 1.94 36.87
C LYS A 107 -35.58 2.46 35.46
N SER A 108 -36.82 2.75 35.08
CA SER A 108 -37.13 3.24 33.74
C SER A 108 -38.11 4.41 33.79
N MET A 109 -38.04 5.25 32.77
CA MET A 109 -39.11 6.17 32.41
C MET A 109 -39.45 5.88 30.96
N GLU A 110 -40.68 5.43 30.71
CA GLU A 110 -41.15 5.10 29.36
C GLU A 110 -42.12 6.18 28.87
N LEU A 111 -41.81 6.78 27.73
CA LEU A 111 -42.70 7.68 27.02
C LEU A 111 -43.58 6.84 26.07
N ILE A 112 -44.87 6.85 26.33
CA ILE A 112 -45.88 5.96 25.70
C ILE A 112 -46.98 6.72 24.96
N GLY A 113 -46.90 8.05 24.91
CA GLY A 113 -47.90 8.89 24.25
C GLY A 113 -47.80 8.87 22.73
N ALA A 114 -48.12 9.98 22.07
CA ALA A 114 -48.01 10.06 20.61
C ALA A 114 -47.47 11.43 20.22
N ASP A 115 -46.19 11.54 19.82
CA ASP A 115 -45.58 12.82 19.39
C ASP A 115 -45.68 13.93 20.45
N GLY A 116 -45.58 13.57 21.72
CA GLY A 116 -45.54 14.50 22.83
C GLY A 116 -44.15 15.11 23.04
N THR A 117 -44.10 16.26 23.72
CA THR A 117 -42.84 16.92 24.09
C THR A 117 -42.62 16.84 25.61
N LEU A 118 -41.49 16.27 26.03
CA LEU A 118 -40.96 16.42 27.38
C LEU A 118 -39.95 17.58 27.36
N THR A 119 -40.18 18.61 28.17
CA THR A 119 -39.27 19.76 28.30
C THR A 119 -38.59 19.76 29.65
N LEU A 120 -37.26 19.79 29.64
CA LEU A 120 -36.43 19.92 30.82
C LEU A 120 -36.05 21.39 31.00
N SER A 121 -36.43 22.00 32.14
CA SER A 121 -35.97 23.36 32.46
C SER A 121 -34.62 23.36 33.19
N ASP A 122 -34.20 22.19 33.67
CA ASP A 122 -32.97 21.91 34.41
C ASP A 122 -32.44 20.53 33.94
N ASN A 123 -31.77 19.78 34.81
CA ASN A 123 -31.04 18.57 34.43
C ASN A 123 -31.84 17.25 34.62
N LEU A 124 -31.67 16.31 33.70
CA LEU A 124 -32.06 14.91 33.87
C LEU A 124 -30.81 14.05 34.06
N THR A 125 -30.65 13.41 35.22
CA THR A 125 -29.61 12.39 35.41
C THR A 125 -30.15 11.02 35.00
N LEU A 126 -29.49 10.36 34.06
CA LEU A 126 -29.89 9.08 33.50
C LEU A 126 -28.93 7.97 33.96
N ALA A 127 -29.29 7.27 35.03
CA ALA A 127 -28.57 6.07 35.52
C ALA A 127 -29.33 4.76 35.21
N GLY A 128 -30.64 4.85 34.97
CA GLY A 128 -31.48 3.76 34.47
C GLY A 128 -31.78 3.91 32.98
N THR A 129 -33.02 3.61 32.56
CA THR A 129 -33.43 3.65 31.16
C THR A 129 -34.45 4.76 30.89
N LEU A 130 -34.17 5.64 29.94
CA LEU A 130 -35.18 6.52 29.35
C LEU A 130 -35.60 5.91 28.02
N LYS A 131 -36.84 5.43 27.95
CA LYS A 131 -37.38 4.72 26.80
C LYS A 131 -38.39 5.58 26.04
N PHE A 132 -38.24 5.66 24.73
CA PHE A 132 -39.21 6.20 23.79
C PHE A 132 -39.86 5.05 23.02
N ALA A 133 -40.99 4.55 23.51
CA ALA A 133 -41.78 3.52 22.81
C ALA A 133 -42.54 4.07 21.59
N VAL A 134 -42.54 5.39 21.45
CA VAL A 134 -43.30 6.19 20.49
C VAL A 134 -42.48 7.41 20.10
N SER A 135 -42.83 8.02 18.97
CA SER A 135 -42.20 9.26 18.53
C SER A 135 -42.46 10.39 19.52
N GLY A 136 -41.50 11.32 19.61
CA GLY A 136 -41.54 12.38 20.60
C GLY A 136 -40.36 13.33 20.53
N VAL A 137 -40.41 14.35 21.40
CA VAL A 137 -39.38 15.38 21.49
C VAL A 137 -38.89 15.50 22.93
N LEU A 138 -37.58 15.44 23.12
CA LEU A 138 -36.91 15.84 24.34
C LEU A 138 -36.29 17.21 24.14
N ASN A 139 -36.77 18.19 24.89
CA ASN A 139 -36.49 19.60 24.63
C ASN A 139 -35.86 20.31 25.81
N SER A 140 -34.88 21.19 25.54
CA SER A 140 -34.22 22.06 26.51
C SER A 140 -33.50 21.29 27.65
N GLY A 141 -32.76 22.00 28.48
CA GLY A 141 -32.02 21.42 29.60
C GLY A 141 -30.89 20.48 29.17
N THR A 142 -30.41 19.69 30.11
CA THR A 142 -29.25 18.81 29.93
C THR A 142 -29.56 17.41 30.45
N ILE A 143 -29.16 16.40 29.70
CA ILE A 143 -29.24 15.00 30.10
C ILE A 143 -27.82 14.55 30.44
N TYR A 144 -27.62 14.15 31.69
CA TYR A 144 -26.38 13.55 32.16
C TYR A 144 -26.47 12.03 32.02
N LEU A 145 -25.80 11.49 31.02
CA LEU A 145 -25.65 10.05 30.82
C LEU A 145 -24.68 9.52 31.89
N ASN A 146 -25.23 8.84 32.90
CA ASN A 146 -24.52 8.46 34.11
C ASN A 146 -24.66 6.96 34.38
N GLY A 147 -24.27 6.12 33.41
CA GLY A 147 -24.43 4.67 33.51
C GLY A 147 -25.71 4.13 32.87
N GLY A 148 -26.56 5.01 32.34
CA GLY A 148 -27.89 4.67 31.86
C GLY A 148 -27.98 4.38 30.37
N ILE A 149 -29.21 4.07 29.95
CA ILE A 149 -29.56 3.73 28.57
C ILE A 149 -30.62 4.70 28.06
N LEU A 150 -30.36 5.29 26.89
CA LEU A 150 -31.39 5.95 26.10
C LEU A 150 -31.90 4.95 25.05
N ASP A 151 -33.12 4.46 25.22
CA ASP A 151 -33.73 3.38 24.43
C ASP A 151 -34.80 3.95 23.48
N ILE A 152 -34.58 3.84 22.17
CA ILE A 152 -35.36 4.50 21.12
C ILE A 152 -36.02 3.46 20.21
N GLU A 153 -37.32 3.26 20.37
CA GLU A 153 -38.13 2.35 19.52
C GLU A 153 -38.84 3.08 18.37
N GLU A 154 -38.81 4.42 18.34
CA GLU A 154 -39.41 5.24 17.29
C GLU A 154 -38.58 6.49 16.97
N ASN A 155 -38.89 7.16 15.86
CA ASN A 155 -38.15 8.38 15.49
C ASN A 155 -38.37 9.51 16.50
N ILE A 156 -37.29 10.10 17.00
CA ILE A 156 -37.36 11.19 17.99
C ILE A 156 -36.45 12.36 17.65
N THR A 157 -36.74 13.51 18.25
CA THR A 157 -35.86 14.68 18.25
C THR A 157 -35.37 14.97 19.67
N ILE A 158 -34.06 15.13 19.82
CA ILE A 158 -33.43 15.55 21.08
C ILE A 158 -32.76 16.90 20.84
N SER A 159 -33.27 17.93 21.50
CA SER A 159 -32.72 19.29 21.51
C SER A 159 -32.16 19.69 22.87
N SER A 160 -32.37 18.85 23.90
CA SER A 160 -31.60 18.89 25.15
C SER A 160 -30.12 18.62 24.88
N ASN A 161 -29.22 19.20 25.66
CA ASN A 161 -27.81 18.85 25.58
C ASN A 161 -27.57 17.45 26.16
N LEU A 162 -26.63 16.71 25.59
CA LEU A 162 -26.12 15.46 26.16
C LEU A 162 -24.75 15.71 26.80
N VAL A 163 -24.58 15.23 28.04
CA VAL A 163 -23.30 15.23 28.75
C VAL A 163 -23.00 13.82 29.20
N HIS A 164 -21.82 13.31 28.88
CA HIS A 164 -21.36 12.00 29.29
C HIS A 164 -20.66 12.07 30.65
N SER A 165 -21.11 11.31 31.64
CA SER A 165 -20.58 11.34 33.02
C SER A 165 -20.12 9.99 33.56
N ALA A 166 -20.52 8.90 32.90
CA ALA A 166 -20.05 7.54 33.11
C ALA A 166 -20.43 6.71 31.89
N ASP A 167 -19.77 5.57 31.69
CA ASP A 167 -20.03 4.65 30.57
C ASP A 167 -21.53 4.43 30.35
N SER A 168 -22.04 4.72 29.16
CA SER A 168 -23.47 4.76 28.88
C SER A 168 -23.78 4.20 27.51
N SER A 169 -25.06 3.92 27.26
CA SER A 169 -25.51 3.38 25.97
C SER A 169 -26.67 4.17 25.38
N ILE A 170 -26.68 4.26 24.06
CA ILE A 170 -27.81 4.73 23.27
C ILE A 170 -28.21 3.60 22.33
N ASP A 171 -29.40 3.07 22.55
CA ASP A 171 -29.96 1.98 21.76
C ASP A 171 -31.04 2.53 20.83
N ILE A 172 -30.83 2.38 19.52
CA ILE A 172 -31.75 2.90 18.50
C ILE A 172 -32.21 1.75 17.65
N LEU A 173 -33.50 1.41 17.74
CA LEU A 173 -34.09 0.31 17.01
C LEU A 173 -33.86 0.45 15.49
N THR A 174 -33.71 -0.68 14.83
CA THR A 174 -33.44 -0.77 13.39
C THR A 174 -34.47 0.01 12.57
N GLY A 175 -33.97 0.87 11.67
CA GLY A 175 -34.80 1.74 10.82
C GLY A 175 -35.40 2.95 11.55
N LYS A 176 -35.05 3.17 12.82
CA LYS A 176 -35.41 4.36 13.59
C LYS A 176 -34.22 5.31 13.72
N SER A 177 -34.50 6.52 14.17
CA SER A 177 -33.50 7.58 14.21
C SER A 177 -33.65 8.52 15.40
N ILE A 178 -32.51 9.01 15.87
CA ILE A 178 -32.41 10.21 16.69
C ILE A 178 -32.01 11.37 15.78
N LYS A 179 -32.77 12.46 15.81
CA LYS A 179 -32.32 13.77 15.36
C LYS A 179 -31.81 14.57 16.55
N TYR A 180 -30.49 14.64 16.70
CA TYR A 180 -29.84 15.38 17.78
C TYR A 180 -29.45 16.79 17.32
N THR A 181 -30.00 17.79 18.01
CA THR A 181 -29.77 19.22 17.73
C THR A 181 -29.32 20.00 18.97
N GLY A 182 -28.87 19.30 20.02
CA GLY A 182 -28.19 19.92 21.14
C GLY A 182 -26.80 20.41 20.74
N GLN A 183 -26.03 20.87 21.73
CA GLN A 183 -24.62 21.24 21.54
C GLN A 183 -23.74 20.04 21.18
N GLU A 184 -22.48 20.29 20.84
CA GLU A 184 -21.44 19.26 20.67
C GLU A 184 -21.49 18.25 21.82
N PHE A 185 -21.43 16.96 21.45
CA PHE A 185 -21.54 15.86 22.41
C PHE A 185 -20.17 15.22 22.62
N ASN A 186 -19.54 15.55 23.74
CA ASN A 186 -18.25 15.00 24.13
C ASN A 186 -18.41 13.61 24.77
N VAL A 187 -17.59 12.67 24.31
CA VAL A 187 -17.49 11.32 24.89
C VAL A 187 -16.75 11.35 26.24
N GLU A 188 -15.92 12.37 26.48
CA GLU A 188 -15.08 12.48 27.69
C GLU A 188 -14.22 11.22 27.89
N GLY A 189 -13.66 10.99 29.09
CA GLY A 189 -12.81 9.83 29.38
C GLY A 189 -13.57 8.50 29.61
N PHE A 190 -14.70 8.29 28.95
CA PHE A 190 -15.63 7.17 29.17
C PHE A 190 -15.93 6.41 27.87
N GLU A 191 -16.61 5.26 27.99
CA GLU A 191 -17.12 4.50 26.85
C GLU A 191 -18.58 4.83 26.55
N LEU A 192 -18.84 5.34 25.34
CA LEU A 192 -20.19 5.48 24.80
C LEU A 192 -20.46 4.34 23.81
N THR A 193 -21.51 3.56 24.07
CA THR A 193 -21.94 2.49 23.16
C THR A 193 -23.19 2.89 22.38
N LEU A 194 -23.15 2.77 21.04
CA LEU A 194 -24.30 2.98 20.15
C LEU A 194 -24.77 1.64 19.55
N THR A 195 -26.03 1.25 19.78
CA THR A 195 -26.58 -0.06 19.39
C THR A 195 -27.90 0.03 18.60
N GLY A 196 -28.43 -1.13 18.19
CA GLY A 196 -29.84 -1.32 17.81
C GLY A 196 -30.19 -1.28 16.31
N GLY A 197 -29.26 -0.88 15.44
CA GLY A 197 -29.48 -0.82 13.98
C GLY A 197 -30.05 0.49 13.46
N GLY A 198 -30.27 1.49 14.32
CA GLY A 198 -30.84 2.78 13.94
C GLY A 198 -29.81 3.79 13.44
N ILE A 199 -30.22 5.06 13.36
CA ILE A 199 -29.41 6.18 12.87
C ILE A 199 -29.28 7.25 13.97
N PHE A 200 -28.05 7.69 14.25
CA PHE A 200 -27.80 8.86 15.10
C PHE A 200 -27.41 10.06 14.24
N SER A 201 -28.38 10.93 13.94
CA SER A 201 -28.19 12.13 13.13
C SER A 201 -27.98 13.36 14.01
N ASN A 202 -26.73 13.67 14.31
CA ASN A 202 -26.32 14.87 15.02
C ASN A 202 -26.05 16.08 14.11
N THR A 203 -26.35 17.28 14.62
CA THR A 203 -26.06 18.54 13.92
C THR A 203 -24.62 18.98 14.17
N GLU A 204 -24.22 19.05 15.44
CA GLU A 204 -22.84 19.26 15.88
C GLU A 204 -22.11 17.92 16.05
N ASN A 205 -20.80 17.91 16.23
CA ASN A 205 -20.00 16.70 16.33
C ASN A 205 -20.32 15.85 17.57
N LEU A 206 -20.19 14.54 17.43
CA LEU A 206 -19.89 13.62 18.52
C LEU A 206 -18.37 13.51 18.61
N THR A 207 -17.79 13.92 19.74
CA THR A 207 -16.36 14.23 19.82
C THR A 207 -15.63 13.34 20.83
N LEU A 208 -14.59 12.66 20.38
CA LEU A 208 -13.64 11.93 21.23
C LEU A 208 -12.57 12.93 21.72
N ASN A 209 -12.87 13.62 22.81
CA ASN A 209 -12.16 14.81 23.28
C ASN A 209 -11.13 14.56 24.41
N ASP A 210 -11.02 13.34 24.90
CA ASP A 210 -10.08 12.94 25.97
C ASP A 210 -9.20 11.77 25.49
N PRO A 211 -7.94 11.64 25.95
CA PRO A 211 -7.08 10.51 25.59
C PRO A 211 -7.65 9.11 25.89
N ALA A 212 -8.63 9.03 26.82
CA ALA A 212 -9.34 7.82 27.18
C ALA A 212 -10.73 7.68 26.52
N SER A 213 -11.16 8.63 25.69
CA SER A 213 -12.46 8.56 25.00
C SER A 213 -12.61 7.28 24.19
N SER A 214 -13.67 6.51 24.47
CA SER A 214 -14.01 5.29 23.73
C SER A 214 -15.41 5.41 23.12
N LEU A 215 -15.51 5.26 21.79
CA LEU A 215 -16.78 5.19 21.09
C LEU A 215 -16.92 3.80 20.49
N LYS A 216 -17.92 3.05 20.96
CA LYS A 216 -18.21 1.70 20.48
C LYS A 216 -19.45 1.69 19.60
N LEU A 217 -19.29 1.36 18.33
CA LEU A 217 -20.38 1.15 17.38
C LEU A 217 -20.74 -0.35 17.38
N ASP A 218 -21.78 -0.69 18.13
CA ASP A 218 -22.23 -2.06 18.39
C ASP A 218 -23.62 -2.28 17.78
N GLY A 219 -23.68 -1.99 16.48
CA GLY A 219 -24.81 -2.28 15.63
C GLY A 219 -25.58 -1.07 15.15
N ILE A 220 -25.12 0.16 15.44
CA ILE A 220 -25.71 1.37 14.83
C ILE A 220 -25.50 1.35 13.30
N SER A 221 -26.53 1.68 12.52
CA SER A 221 -26.41 1.65 11.05
C SER A 221 -25.60 2.83 10.50
N GLU A 222 -25.86 4.03 11.03
CA GLU A 222 -25.23 5.27 10.57
C GLU A 222 -25.09 6.26 11.73
N LEU A 223 -23.93 6.91 11.78
CA LEU A 223 -23.60 8.01 12.67
C LEU A 223 -23.11 9.18 11.82
N LYS A 224 -23.72 10.35 11.99
CA LYS A 224 -23.53 11.44 11.02
C LYS A 224 -22.20 12.17 11.15
N ASN A 225 -21.95 12.83 12.27
CA ASN A 225 -20.74 13.65 12.44
C ASN A 225 -19.90 13.15 13.62
N VAL A 226 -18.70 12.66 13.34
CA VAL A 226 -17.73 12.22 14.37
C VAL A 226 -16.46 13.06 14.27
N SER A 227 -15.92 13.47 15.41
CA SER A 227 -14.66 14.21 15.49
C SER A 227 -13.68 13.56 16.47
N ILE A 228 -12.41 13.47 16.08
CA ILE A 228 -11.31 12.98 16.93
C ILE A 228 -10.23 14.08 17.01
N PRO A 229 -10.40 15.07 17.91
CA PRO A 229 -9.41 16.13 18.12
C PRO A 229 -8.34 15.77 19.17
N ALA A 230 -8.62 14.79 20.04
CA ALA A 230 -7.68 14.37 21.08
C ALA A 230 -6.64 13.37 20.54
N GLU A 231 -5.57 13.18 21.31
CA GLU A 231 -4.59 12.11 21.10
C GLU A 231 -5.04 10.88 21.88
N LEU A 232 -5.67 9.91 21.20
CA LEU A 232 -6.18 8.70 21.84
C LEU A 232 -5.02 7.77 22.23
N THR A 233 -4.73 7.69 23.53
CA THR A 233 -3.63 6.84 24.06
C THR A 233 -4.15 5.55 24.68
N SER A 234 -5.33 5.60 25.31
CA SER A 234 -6.04 4.44 25.84
C SER A 234 -7.43 4.28 25.25
N GLY A 235 -8.04 5.39 24.82
CA GLY A 235 -9.29 5.43 24.08
C GLY A 235 -9.18 4.84 22.68
N LYS A 236 -10.33 4.66 22.03
CA LYS A 236 -10.44 4.13 20.66
C LYS A 236 -11.81 4.39 20.03
N LEU A 237 -11.87 4.32 18.72
CA LEU A 237 -13.10 4.04 17.97
C LEU A 237 -13.18 2.53 17.76
N GLU A 238 -14.17 1.87 18.37
CA GLU A 238 -14.40 0.43 18.25
C GLU A 238 -15.61 0.14 17.36
N ILE A 239 -15.44 -0.76 16.39
CA ILE A 239 -16.47 -1.19 15.45
C ILE A 239 -16.77 -2.65 15.75
N ALA A 240 -17.71 -2.85 16.67
CA ALA A 240 -18.11 -4.19 17.10
C ALA A 240 -19.06 -4.86 16.09
N GLU A 241 -19.83 -4.06 15.37
CA GLU A 241 -20.72 -4.48 14.28
C GLU A 241 -20.65 -3.48 13.12
N ASN A 242 -21.07 -3.91 11.93
CA ASN A 242 -21.00 -3.10 10.72
C ASN A 242 -21.71 -1.76 10.92
N SER A 243 -21.00 -0.67 10.61
CA SER A 243 -21.47 0.70 10.86
C SER A 243 -20.98 1.65 9.78
N THR A 244 -21.72 2.73 9.56
CA THR A 244 -21.32 3.83 8.66
C THR A 244 -21.10 5.10 9.46
N ILE A 245 -20.00 5.80 9.19
CA ILE A 245 -19.80 7.19 9.59
C ILE A 245 -19.92 8.04 8.32
N ASP A 246 -20.80 9.03 8.33
CA ASP A 246 -20.96 9.94 7.20
C ASP A 246 -19.73 10.87 7.11
N VAL A 247 -19.53 11.71 8.13
CA VAL A 247 -18.39 12.64 8.23
C VAL A 247 -17.50 12.26 9.41
N LEU A 248 -16.25 11.89 9.11
CA LEU A 248 -15.20 11.69 10.11
C LEU A 248 -14.20 12.84 10.03
N THR A 249 -14.16 13.70 11.05
CA THR A 249 -13.14 14.74 11.19
C THR A 249 -12.02 14.24 12.07
N HIS A 250 -10.80 14.22 11.54
CA HIS A 250 -9.61 13.69 12.22
C HIS A 250 -8.54 14.79 12.31
N SER A 251 -8.25 15.24 13.53
CA SER A 251 -7.26 16.31 13.77
C SER A 251 -6.27 16.01 14.91
N GLY A 252 -6.59 15.04 15.77
CA GLY A 252 -5.65 14.40 16.71
C GLY A 252 -5.23 13.02 16.21
N SER A 253 -4.51 12.23 17.02
CA SER A 253 -4.21 10.83 16.67
C SER A 253 -5.26 9.87 17.20
N SER A 254 -5.62 8.88 16.39
CA SER A 254 -6.71 7.94 16.67
C SER A 254 -6.23 6.50 16.75
N ARG A 255 -6.94 5.71 17.54
CA ARG A 255 -6.84 4.25 17.56
C ARG A 255 -8.17 3.68 17.09
N LEU A 256 -8.13 2.84 16.06
CA LEU A 256 -9.31 2.25 15.42
C LEU A 256 -9.26 0.73 15.59
N ASP A 257 -10.29 0.16 16.18
CA ASP A 257 -10.43 -1.29 16.39
C ASP A 257 -11.66 -1.77 15.62
N ILE A 258 -11.46 -2.49 14.52
CA ILE A 258 -12.56 -3.06 13.74
C ILE A 258 -12.54 -4.56 13.96
N ASN A 259 -13.59 -5.09 14.59
CA ASN A 259 -13.66 -6.51 14.88
C ASN A 259 -13.58 -7.34 13.60
N ASN A 260 -13.07 -8.57 13.74
CA ASN A 260 -12.90 -9.50 12.62
C ASN A 260 -14.18 -9.62 11.78
N THR A 261 -14.05 -9.53 10.46
CA THR A 261 -15.12 -9.54 9.44
C THR A 261 -16.07 -8.35 9.44
N LYS A 262 -15.92 -7.40 10.39
CA LYS A 262 -16.77 -6.22 10.46
C LYS A 262 -16.25 -5.12 9.55
N VAL A 263 -17.17 -4.25 9.14
CA VAL A 263 -16.91 -3.17 8.19
C VAL A 263 -17.26 -1.83 8.83
N LEU A 264 -16.28 -0.93 8.86
CA LEU A 264 -16.53 0.49 8.98
C LEU A 264 -16.57 1.10 7.59
N THR A 265 -17.68 1.74 7.24
CA THR A 265 -17.75 2.56 6.03
C THR A 265 -17.61 4.03 6.40
N VAL A 266 -16.66 4.74 5.79
CA VAL A 266 -16.54 6.20 5.90
C VAL A 266 -16.97 6.82 4.57
N SER A 267 -18.01 7.66 4.63
CA SER A 267 -18.67 8.14 3.43
C SER A 267 -17.89 9.28 2.77
N ASN A 268 -17.60 10.34 3.51
CA ASN A 268 -16.92 11.51 2.94
C ASN A 268 -15.40 11.38 3.01
N VAL A 269 -14.71 12.19 2.19
CA VAL A 269 -13.27 12.42 2.33
C VAL A 269 -12.89 12.79 3.77
N PHE A 270 -11.80 12.21 4.24
CA PHE A 270 -11.13 12.64 5.47
C PHE A 270 -9.60 12.57 5.33
N GLU A 271 -8.89 13.23 6.24
CA GLU A 271 -7.44 13.32 6.23
C GLU A 271 -6.87 12.80 7.55
N ILE A 272 -5.73 12.12 7.50
CA ILE A 272 -4.82 11.92 8.63
C ILE A 272 -3.74 13.00 8.53
N PRO A 273 -3.78 14.06 9.36
CA PRO A 273 -2.92 15.22 9.18
C PRO A 273 -1.44 14.95 9.50
N ASP A 274 -0.58 15.87 9.08
CA ASP A 274 0.84 15.88 9.44
C ASP A 274 1.05 15.76 10.96
N ASN A 275 2.07 15.00 11.36
CA ASN A 275 2.41 14.67 12.75
C ASN A 275 1.26 14.01 13.56
N LYS A 276 0.25 13.45 12.89
CA LYS A 276 -0.83 12.65 13.50
C LYS A 276 -0.82 11.23 12.98
N SER A 277 -1.46 10.34 13.71
CA SER A 277 -1.62 8.96 13.29
C SER A 277 -3.05 8.45 13.34
N MET A 278 -3.33 7.47 12.49
CA MET A 278 -4.43 6.53 12.67
C MET A 278 -3.83 5.14 12.80
N GLU A 279 -3.95 4.55 13.99
CA GLU A 279 -3.46 3.21 14.29
C GLU A 279 -4.63 2.23 14.27
N LEU A 280 -4.60 1.23 13.39
CA LEU A 280 -5.53 0.11 13.39
C LEU A 280 -5.02 -0.95 14.39
N VAL A 281 -5.73 -1.06 15.51
CA VAL A 281 -5.38 -1.88 16.68
C VAL A 281 -6.36 -3.04 16.87
N GLY A 282 -6.21 -3.85 17.92
CA GLY A 282 -7.21 -4.85 18.31
C GLY A 282 -6.84 -6.26 17.86
N THR A 283 -7.86 -7.04 17.49
CA THR A 283 -7.65 -8.46 17.13
C THR A 283 -7.39 -8.70 15.66
N GLY A 284 -7.65 -7.72 14.80
CA GLY A 284 -7.45 -7.82 13.36
C GLY A 284 -8.64 -8.40 12.58
N GLY A 285 -8.49 -8.51 11.26
CA GLY A 285 -9.50 -9.07 10.35
C GLY A 285 -10.66 -8.14 9.99
N GLY A 286 -10.65 -6.90 10.49
CA GLY A 286 -11.66 -5.89 10.17
C GLY A 286 -11.43 -5.20 8.82
N ILE A 287 -12.42 -4.45 8.36
CA ILE A 287 -12.40 -3.78 7.06
C ILE A 287 -12.73 -2.29 7.24
N LEU A 288 -11.81 -1.43 6.83
CA LEU A 288 -12.08 -0.01 6.59
C LEU A 288 -12.46 0.17 5.12
N SER A 289 -13.70 0.58 4.85
CA SER A 289 -14.24 0.81 3.51
C SER A 289 -14.41 2.29 3.25
N LEU A 290 -13.80 2.80 2.19
CA LEU A 290 -13.89 4.19 1.76
C LEU A 290 -14.93 4.34 0.65
N THR A 291 -15.84 5.32 0.75
CA THR A 291 -16.67 5.66 -0.42
C THR A 291 -16.05 6.74 -1.30
N GLU A 292 -15.14 7.54 -0.73
CA GLU A 292 -14.35 8.56 -1.42
C GLU A 292 -12.85 8.36 -1.12
N THR A 293 -12.16 9.39 -0.61
CA THR A 293 -10.69 9.41 -0.45
C THR A 293 -10.27 9.50 1.01
N LEU A 294 -9.31 8.68 1.41
CA LEU A 294 -8.50 8.89 2.62
C LEU A 294 -7.21 9.61 2.22
N LYS A 295 -7.05 10.84 2.70
CA LYS A 295 -5.81 11.61 2.52
C LYS A 295 -4.84 11.31 3.64
N LEU A 296 -3.64 10.88 3.30
CA LEU A 296 -2.60 10.59 4.27
C LEU A 296 -1.49 11.61 4.15
N THR A 297 -1.33 12.48 5.16
CA THR A 297 -0.19 13.38 5.33
C THR A 297 0.68 12.93 6.51
N GLY A 298 0.06 12.40 7.57
CA GLY A 298 0.72 11.78 8.72
C GLY A 298 0.97 10.27 8.53
N THR A 299 0.65 9.49 9.56
CA THR A 299 0.91 8.04 9.62
C THR A 299 -0.38 7.23 9.64
N LEU A 300 -0.52 6.26 8.73
CA LEU A 300 -1.52 5.20 8.80
C LEU A 300 -0.80 3.91 9.19
N GLN A 301 -1.08 3.39 10.38
CA GLN A 301 -0.38 2.23 10.94
C GLN A 301 -1.31 1.04 11.10
N PHE A 302 -0.87 -0.14 10.65
CA PHE A 302 -1.58 -1.41 10.81
C PHE A 302 -0.90 -2.29 11.87
N SER A 303 -1.36 -2.17 13.12
CA SER A 303 -0.76 -2.81 14.31
C SER A 303 -1.40 -4.16 14.69
N ALA A 304 -2.28 -4.72 13.85
CA ALA A 304 -2.90 -6.03 14.05
C ALA A 304 -3.16 -6.73 12.70
N PRO A 305 -3.26 -8.08 12.67
CA PRO A 305 -3.28 -8.83 11.42
C PRO A 305 -4.57 -8.73 10.62
N ASP A 306 -4.48 -9.04 9.33
CA ASP A 306 -5.58 -9.28 8.40
C ASP A 306 -6.54 -8.08 8.23
N TYR A 307 -6.10 -6.87 8.59
CA TYR A 307 -6.84 -5.66 8.30
C TYR A 307 -6.91 -5.43 6.79
N SER A 308 -8.07 -4.93 6.33
CA SER A 308 -8.27 -4.56 4.94
C SER A 308 -8.70 -3.10 4.79
N LEU A 309 -8.08 -2.39 3.85
CA LEU A 309 -8.54 -1.10 3.34
C LEU A 309 -9.14 -1.32 1.95
N LYS A 310 -10.41 -0.97 1.74
CA LYS A 310 -11.15 -1.29 0.51
C LYS A 310 -11.91 -0.11 -0.06
N ASN A 311 -12.16 -0.16 -1.36
CA ASN A 311 -12.90 0.84 -2.14
C ASN A 311 -12.24 2.23 -2.07
N GLY A 312 -12.76 3.21 -2.80
CA GLY A 312 -12.22 4.57 -2.76
C GLY A 312 -10.72 4.65 -3.07
N GLU A 313 -10.09 5.73 -2.62
CA GLU A 313 -8.70 6.07 -2.90
C GLU A 313 -7.91 6.35 -1.61
N LEU A 314 -6.68 5.85 -1.53
CA LEU A 314 -5.68 6.22 -0.54
C LEU A 314 -4.68 7.19 -1.19
N GLU A 315 -4.81 8.47 -0.86
CA GLU A 315 -3.99 9.55 -1.39
C GLU A 315 -2.77 9.77 -0.47
N LEU A 316 -1.58 9.42 -0.94
CA LEU A 316 -0.32 9.58 -0.20
C LEU A 316 0.29 10.95 -0.49
N ASN A 317 0.23 11.86 0.49
CA ASN A 317 0.77 13.21 0.40
C ASN A 317 2.26 13.26 0.78
N ASN A 318 2.85 14.46 0.74
CA ASN A 318 4.26 14.63 1.07
C ASN A 318 4.53 14.29 2.54
N GLU A 319 5.60 13.54 2.77
CA GLU A 319 6.06 13.06 4.10
C GLU A 319 5.12 12.06 4.78
N SER A 320 4.13 11.53 4.07
CA SER A 320 3.27 10.48 4.61
C SER A 320 4.00 9.17 4.87
N LEU A 321 3.52 8.44 5.89
CA LEU A 321 4.00 7.11 6.24
C LEU A 321 2.84 6.11 6.26
N LEU A 322 2.91 5.12 5.38
CA LEU A 322 2.10 3.91 5.47
C LEU A 322 2.92 2.85 6.21
N ASP A 323 2.54 2.51 7.44
CA ASP A 323 3.29 1.62 8.32
C ASP A 323 2.55 0.30 8.53
N VAL A 324 3.19 -0.82 8.19
CA VAL A 324 2.59 -2.15 8.16
C VAL A 324 3.37 -3.13 9.03
N ASP A 325 2.88 -3.34 10.25
CA ASP A 325 3.46 -4.25 11.24
C ASP A 325 2.89 -5.68 11.16
N TYR A 326 1.78 -5.88 10.45
CA TYR A 326 1.15 -7.19 10.26
C TYR A 326 0.56 -7.34 8.85
N HIS A 327 0.25 -8.58 8.47
CA HIS A 327 -0.33 -8.86 7.16
C HIS A 327 -1.55 -7.98 6.91
N THR A 328 -1.52 -7.20 5.83
CA THR A 328 -2.52 -6.18 5.52
C THR A 328 -2.88 -6.26 4.04
N ILE A 329 -4.16 -6.04 3.74
CA ILE A 329 -4.66 -6.01 2.36
C ILE A 329 -5.14 -4.60 2.04
N ILE A 330 -4.64 -4.01 0.95
CA ILE A 330 -5.13 -2.75 0.39
C ILE A 330 -5.72 -3.05 -0.99
N ASP A 331 -7.05 -3.06 -1.05
CA ASP A 331 -7.82 -3.14 -2.30
C ASP A 331 -8.19 -1.73 -2.83
N SER A 332 -8.04 -0.67 -2.02
CA SER A 332 -8.19 0.73 -2.45
C SER A 332 -7.08 1.14 -3.42
N ASP A 333 -7.38 2.03 -4.35
CA ASP A 333 -6.36 2.58 -5.25
C ASP A 333 -5.40 3.48 -4.48
N ILE A 334 -4.08 3.29 -4.66
CA ILE A 334 -3.06 4.18 -4.10
C ILE A 334 -2.62 5.20 -5.15
N VAL A 335 -2.69 6.48 -4.79
CA VAL A 335 -2.24 7.60 -5.62
C VAL A 335 -1.23 8.45 -4.86
N LEU A 336 -0.13 8.83 -5.53
CA LEU A 336 0.90 9.68 -4.95
C LEU A 336 0.69 11.14 -5.36
N LEU A 337 0.58 12.03 -4.35
CA LEU A 337 0.61 13.48 -4.53
C LEU A 337 1.83 14.14 -3.87
N GLY A 338 2.74 13.36 -3.29
CA GLY A 338 3.98 13.84 -2.71
C GLY A 338 4.98 12.72 -2.50
N ASN A 339 6.14 13.07 -1.91
CA ASN A 339 7.14 12.07 -1.56
C ASN A 339 6.66 11.29 -0.33
N THR A 340 6.58 9.97 -0.44
CA THR A 340 5.98 9.13 0.60
C THR A 340 6.89 7.96 0.99
N THR A 341 6.63 7.42 2.17
CA THR A 341 7.29 6.23 2.70
C THR A 341 6.27 5.13 2.97
N VAL A 342 6.64 3.92 2.58
CA VAL A 342 5.94 2.69 2.96
C VAL A 342 6.92 1.86 3.79
N ASP A 343 6.52 1.50 5.01
CA ASP A 343 7.25 0.59 5.86
C ASP A 343 6.49 -0.73 5.98
N VAL A 344 7.19 -1.83 5.79
CA VAL A 344 6.63 -3.18 5.88
C VAL A 344 7.60 -4.02 6.70
N VAL A 345 7.21 -4.37 7.91
CA VAL A 345 8.10 -5.06 8.86
C VAL A 345 8.55 -6.43 8.34
N GLN A 346 9.68 -6.91 8.86
CA GLN A 346 10.26 -8.19 8.45
C GLN A 346 9.26 -9.36 8.57
N GLY A 347 9.19 -10.19 7.53
CA GLY A 347 8.35 -11.39 7.52
C GLY A 347 6.84 -11.12 7.40
N VAL A 348 6.46 -9.86 7.23
CA VAL A 348 5.08 -9.42 7.00
C VAL A 348 4.89 -9.08 5.53
N SER A 349 3.66 -9.27 5.04
CA SER A 349 3.28 -8.88 3.69
C SER A 349 2.20 -7.81 3.66
N LEU A 350 2.41 -6.82 2.81
CA LEU A 350 1.38 -5.88 2.36
C LEU A 350 0.89 -6.35 0.99
N GLU A 351 -0.35 -6.83 0.91
CA GLU A 351 -0.98 -7.21 -0.36
C GLU A 351 -1.72 -6.02 -0.97
N TYR A 352 -1.31 -5.63 -2.17
CA TYR A 352 -1.90 -4.52 -2.90
C TYR A 352 -2.63 -4.99 -4.16
N ARG A 353 -3.94 -4.71 -4.22
CA ARG A 353 -4.83 -5.13 -5.30
C ARG A 353 -5.48 -3.99 -6.07
N GLY A 354 -5.17 -2.73 -5.72
CA GLY A 354 -5.59 -1.57 -6.48
C GLY A 354 -4.88 -1.46 -7.84
N ASN A 355 -5.18 -0.39 -8.58
CA ASN A 355 -4.57 -0.05 -9.87
C ASN A 355 -3.05 0.18 -9.79
N ALA A 356 -2.36 0.27 -10.92
CA ALA A 356 -0.92 0.53 -10.93
C ALA A 356 -0.56 1.82 -10.15
N ILE A 357 0.48 1.76 -9.32
CA ILE A 357 0.94 2.90 -8.52
C ILE A 357 1.90 3.71 -9.39
N ASP A 358 1.40 4.78 -10.01
CA ASP A 358 2.24 5.69 -10.80
C ASP A 358 2.99 6.67 -9.91
N LEU A 359 4.32 6.61 -9.96
CA LEU A 359 5.19 7.51 -9.20
C LEU A 359 5.15 8.94 -9.73
N LEU A 360 4.78 9.15 -10.99
CA LEU A 360 4.86 10.45 -11.66
C LEU A 360 6.24 11.07 -11.38
N ASN A 361 6.29 12.31 -10.92
CA ASN A 361 7.53 13.02 -10.55
C ASN A 361 7.92 12.90 -9.07
N TYR A 362 7.31 11.98 -8.31
CA TYR A 362 7.51 11.82 -6.88
C TYR A 362 8.50 10.72 -6.51
N GLN A 363 8.88 10.72 -5.23
CA GLN A 363 9.68 9.67 -4.60
C GLN A 363 8.78 8.72 -3.78
N LEU A 364 8.92 7.42 -4.01
CA LEU A 364 8.38 6.37 -3.13
C LEU A 364 9.55 5.66 -2.43
N THR A 365 9.51 5.59 -1.10
CA THR A 365 10.57 4.96 -0.30
C THR A 365 10.03 3.73 0.42
N PHE A 366 10.72 2.60 0.32
CA PHE A 366 10.46 1.41 1.14
C PHE A 366 11.56 1.26 2.21
N LEU A 367 11.20 1.25 3.49
CA LEU A 367 12.17 1.15 4.62
C LEU A 367 12.31 -0.27 5.21
N GLY A 368 11.25 -1.05 5.20
CA GLY A 368 11.21 -2.36 5.86
C GLY A 368 11.75 -3.54 5.03
N SER A 369 11.70 -4.74 5.61
CA SER A 369 12.19 -6.00 5.02
C SER A 369 11.11 -7.05 4.83
N GLY A 370 9.85 -6.61 4.77
CA GLY A 370 8.71 -7.46 4.43
C GLY A 370 8.57 -7.71 2.93
N THR A 371 7.34 -8.00 2.51
CA THR A 371 6.98 -8.26 1.11
C THR A 371 5.83 -7.37 0.68
N PHE A 372 6.02 -6.63 -0.41
CA PHE A 372 4.97 -5.90 -1.11
C PHE A 372 4.41 -6.75 -2.25
N LEU A 373 3.27 -7.38 -2.01
CA LEU A 373 2.59 -8.29 -2.93
C LEU A 373 1.63 -7.50 -3.81
N ASN A 374 2.16 -6.84 -4.85
CA ASN A 374 1.36 -6.06 -5.77
C ASN A 374 0.96 -6.85 -7.02
N THR A 375 -0.33 -6.80 -7.35
CA THR A 375 -0.87 -7.41 -8.59
C THR A 375 -0.68 -6.52 -9.81
N ASN A 376 -0.83 -5.21 -9.64
CA ASN A 376 -0.50 -4.19 -10.64
C ASN A 376 0.83 -3.53 -10.31
N ALA A 377 1.56 -3.10 -11.34
CA ALA A 377 2.92 -2.62 -11.20
C ALA A 377 3.04 -1.34 -10.35
N ILE A 378 4.20 -1.18 -9.72
CA ILE A 378 4.73 0.14 -9.41
C ILE A 378 5.29 0.71 -10.72
N LEU A 379 4.77 1.84 -11.18
CA LEU A 379 5.07 2.41 -12.50
C LEU A 379 6.05 3.59 -12.38
N LEU A 380 7.19 3.45 -13.03
CA LEU A 380 8.14 4.55 -13.26
C LEU A 380 7.83 5.16 -14.64
N SER A 381 6.87 6.07 -14.67
CA SER A 381 6.31 6.64 -15.92
C SER A 381 6.95 7.95 -16.37
N ASN A 382 7.68 8.63 -15.48
CA ASN A 382 8.17 9.98 -15.72
C ASN A 382 9.68 10.06 -15.45
N SER A 383 10.37 10.97 -16.14
CA SER A 383 11.78 11.25 -15.89
C SER A 383 12.14 11.60 -14.45
N GLY A 384 11.19 12.11 -13.67
CA GLY A 384 11.36 12.46 -12.26
C GLY A 384 11.09 11.32 -11.27
N SER A 385 10.53 10.19 -11.71
CA SER A 385 10.15 9.06 -10.85
C SER A 385 11.36 8.53 -10.10
N LEU A 386 11.22 8.31 -8.78
CA LEU A 386 12.27 7.75 -7.95
C LEU A 386 11.71 6.73 -6.97
N LEU A 387 12.08 5.46 -7.15
CA LEU A 387 11.81 4.39 -6.19
C LEU A 387 13.07 4.14 -5.35
N ILE A 388 12.97 4.30 -4.03
CA ILE A 388 14.08 4.02 -3.10
C ILE A 388 13.79 2.75 -2.33
N LEU A 389 14.71 1.79 -2.41
CA LEU A 389 14.66 0.53 -1.66
C LEU A 389 15.69 0.62 -0.53
N ALA A 390 15.25 1.10 0.62
CA ALA A 390 16.09 1.36 1.79
C ALA A 390 16.13 0.23 2.81
N GLY A 391 15.17 -0.68 2.77
CA GLY A 391 15.24 -1.98 3.45
C GLY A 391 15.39 -3.14 2.47
N ASP A 392 15.45 -4.35 3.03
CA ASP A 392 15.46 -5.63 2.29
C ASP A 392 14.06 -6.03 1.82
N ILE A 393 13.30 -5.07 1.29
CA ILE A 393 11.94 -5.29 0.82
C ILE A 393 11.94 -6.23 -0.40
N THR A 394 10.94 -7.09 -0.49
CA THR A 394 10.63 -7.86 -1.70
C THR A 394 9.42 -7.24 -2.40
N ILE A 395 9.55 -6.86 -3.68
CA ILE A 395 8.46 -6.30 -4.50
C ILE A 395 8.13 -7.27 -5.64
N VAL A 396 6.85 -7.51 -5.93
CA VAL A 396 6.48 -8.49 -6.97
C VAL A 396 6.66 -7.93 -8.37
N LEU A 397 6.18 -6.71 -8.64
CA LEU A 397 6.13 -6.19 -10.01
C LEU A 397 6.47 -4.70 -10.09
N ILE A 398 7.48 -4.38 -10.91
CA ILE A 398 7.86 -3.01 -11.26
C ILE A 398 7.86 -2.89 -12.79
N GLU A 399 7.35 -1.77 -13.29
CA GLU A 399 7.36 -1.46 -14.71
C GLU A 399 7.96 -0.07 -14.97
N VAL A 400 8.91 0.00 -15.90
CA VAL A 400 9.57 1.24 -16.31
C VAL A 400 9.06 1.61 -17.70
N THR A 401 8.27 2.68 -17.77
CA THR A 401 7.65 3.15 -19.03
C THR A 401 8.11 4.54 -19.46
N GLY A 402 8.75 5.30 -18.56
CA GLY A 402 9.35 6.59 -18.86
C GLY A 402 10.86 6.59 -18.67
N ASN A 403 11.57 7.27 -19.56
CA ASN A 403 13.03 7.41 -19.46
C ASN A 403 13.41 8.19 -18.21
N SER A 404 14.27 7.61 -17.38
CA SER A 404 14.78 8.21 -16.15
C SER A 404 15.74 9.37 -16.43
N ALA A 405 15.60 10.49 -15.70
CA ALA A 405 16.66 11.50 -15.65
C ALA A 405 17.86 11.01 -14.80
N ALA A 406 18.98 11.72 -14.88
CA ALA A 406 20.15 11.39 -14.07
C ALA A 406 19.83 11.37 -12.56
N GLY A 407 20.20 10.30 -11.88
CA GLY A 407 19.92 10.08 -10.45
C GLY A 407 18.46 9.72 -10.12
N LYS A 408 17.62 9.47 -11.13
CA LYS A 408 16.24 8.98 -11.01
C LYS A 408 16.16 7.50 -11.42
N GLY A 409 14.96 6.92 -11.39
CA GLY A 409 14.77 5.49 -11.59
C GLY A 409 14.68 4.74 -10.26
N ILE A 410 15.48 3.69 -10.09
CA ILE A 410 15.56 2.91 -8.84
C ILE A 410 16.84 3.28 -8.09
N ARG A 411 16.74 3.41 -6.77
CA ARG A 411 17.89 3.58 -5.87
C ARG A 411 17.94 2.48 -4.82
N GLY A 412 18.95 1.63 -4.93
CA GLY A 412 19.29 0.64 -3.92
C GLY A 412 20.02 1.28 -2.74
N LYS A 413 19.51 1.03 -1.53
CA LYS A 413 20.15 1.42 -0.27
C LYS A 413 20.26 0.24 0.71
N SER A 414 20.05 -0.98 0.21
CA SER A 414 20.21 -2.22 0.97
C SER A 414 20.83 -3.32 0.10
N ALA A 415 21.28 -4.39 0.74
CA ALA A 415 21.91 -5.54 0.07
C ALA A 415 20.92 -6.67 -0.25
N GLY A 416 19.76 -6.71 0.41
CA GLY A 416 18.76 -7.77 0.25
C GLY A 416 17.47 -7.33 -0.45
N ALA A 417 17.41 -6.11 -0.99
CA ALA A 417 16.25 -5.67 -1.76
C ALA A 417 16.06 -6.59 -2.98
N SER A 418 14.81 -7.00 -3.23
CA SER A 418 14.49 -7.93 -4.31
C SER A 418 13.22 -7.58 -5.08
N VAL A 419 13.20 -7.94 -6.36
CA VAL A 419 12.08 -7.73 -7.28
C VAL A 419 11.81 -9.01 -8.06
N THR A 420 10.58 -9.53 -8.05
CA THR A 420 10.26 -10.75 -8.81
C THR A 420 10.20 -10.48 -10.32
N ASN A 421 9.54 -9.41 -10.73
CA ASN A 421 9.43 -9.02 -12.15
C ASN A 421 9.78 -7.55 -12.31
N LEU A 422 10.86 -7.27 -13.04
CA LEU A 422 11.24 -5.93 -13.46
C LEU A 422 11.09 -5.84 -14.98
N ASN A 423 10.07 -5.10 -15.43
CA ASN A 423 9.78 -4.92 -16.85
C ASN A 423 10.34 -3.58 -17.33
N LEU A 424 11.22 -3.63 -18.33
CA LEU A 424 11.81 -2.45 -18.96
C LEU A 424 11.15 -2.19 -20.32
N LEU A 425 10.48 -1.05 -20.42
CA LEU A 425 9.94 -0.51 -21.68
C LEU A 425 10.62 0.82 -22.07
N ALA A 426 11.48 1.34 -21.20
CA ALA A 426 12.15 2.64 -21.31
C ALA A 426 13.47 2.62 -20.51
N ASP A 427 14.27 3.68 -20.66
CA ASP A 427 15.58 3.79 -20.01
C ASP A 427 15.43 3.95 -18.49
N MET A 428 16.17 3.15 -17.73
CA MET A 428 16.16 3.16 -16.27
C MET A 428 17.52 3.57 -15.70
N GLY A 429 17.50 4.55 -14.80
CA GLY A 429 18.62 4.79 -13.90
C GLY A 429 18.58 3.81 -12.73
N LEU A 430 19.72 3.20 -12.40
CA LEU A 430 19.90 2.39 -11.21
C LEU A 430 21.08 2.92 -10.41
N THR A 431 20.81 3.42 -9.21
CA THR A 431 21.83 4.06 -8.37
C THR A 431 22.00 3.32 -7.06
N PHE A 432 23.23 3.30 -6.55
CA PHE A 432 23.59 2.69 -5.27
C PHE A 432 24.40 3.69 -4.45
N ILE A 433 24.11 3.78 -3.16
CA ILE A 433 24.86 4.70 -2.27
C ILE A 433 26.14 4.06 -1.69
N ASP A 434 26.32 2.75 -1.89
CA ASP A 434 27.42 1.94 -1.38
C ASP A 434 27.70 0.79 -2.36
N ASP A 435 28.96 0.38 -2.52
CA ASP A 435 29.38 -0.66 -3.47
C ASP A 435 28.98 -2.08 -3.02
N ALA A 436 28.66 -2.26 -1.74
CA ALA A 436 28.17 -3.52 -1.19
C ALA A 436 26.67 -3.76 -1.46
N TYR A 437 25.94 -2.77 -1.99
CA TYR A 437 24.51 -2.88 -2.21
C TYR A 437 24.16 -3.59 -3.50
N VAL A 438 23.01 -4.26 -3.46
CA VAL A 438 22.57 -5.16 -4.52
C VAL A 438 21.06 -4.99 -4.72
N LEU A 439 20.65 -4.95 -5.98
CA LEU A 439 19.26 -5.18 -6.37
C LEU A 439 19.16 -6.59 -6.95
N ASN A 440 18.43 -7.47 -6.26
CA ASN A 440 18.17 -8.82 -6.75
C ASN A 440 16.89 -8.80 -7.59
N VAL A 441 16.93 -9.36 -8.79
CA VAL A 441 15.79 -9.43 -9.72
C VAL A 441 15.64 -10.87 -10.17
N GLU A 442 14.46 -11.46 -10.01
CA GLU A 442 14.22 -12.81 -10.50
C GLU A 442 14.04 -12.78 -12.04
N ASN A 443 13.12 -11.98 -12.55
CA ASN A 443 12.86 -11.86 -13.98
C ASN A 443 13.08 -10.42 -14.44
N LEU A 444 14.18 -10.18 -15.16
CA LEU A 444 14.39 -8.92 -15.86
C LEU A 444 13.88 -9.07 -17.30
N ASN A 445 12.73 -8.46 -17.58
CA ASN A 445 12.09 -8.55 -18.90
C ASN A 445 12.33 -7.25 -19.67
N VAL A 446 13.03 -7.34 -20.79
CA VAL A 446 13.18 -6.23 -21.73
C VAL A 446 12.10 -6.39 -22.79
N ASN A 447 11.18 -5.44 -22.84
CA ASN A 447 9.98 -5.49 -23.69
C ASN A 447 9.96 -4.37 -24.76
N SER A 448 11.03 -3.57 -24.81
CA SER A 448 11.30 -2.49 -25.75
C SER A 448 12.81 -2.16 -25.64
N PRO A 449 13.45 -1.55 -26.66
CA PRO A 449 14.81 -1.05 -26.50
C PRO A 449 14.93 -0.20 -25.23
N ALA A 450 15.84 -0.58 -24.33
CA ALA A 450 16.01 0.08 -23.05
C ALA A 450 17.47 0.12 -22.62
N GLN A 451 17.86 1.23 -21.99
CA GLN A 451 19.17 1.38 -21.37
C GLN A 451 19.08 1.32 -19.84
N LEU A 452 19.90 0.47 -19.24
CA LEU A 452 20.24 0.51 -17.83
C LEU A 452 21.47 1.40 -17.61
N THR A 453 21.30 2.45 -16.82
CA THR A 453 22.38 3.38 -16.51
C THR A 453 22.72 3.34 -15.02
N GLY A 454 23.93 2.90 -14.71
CA GLY A 454 24.48 2.94 -13.36
C GLY A 454 24.99 4.32 -12.96
N ASP A 455 25.39 4.48 -11.70
CA ASP A 455 26.06 5.68 -11.19
C ASP A 455 27.58 5.51 -11.01
N GLY A 456 28.13 4.35 -11.40
CA GLY A 456 29.54 4.02 -11.22
C GLY A 456 29.97 3.78 -9.77
N ASN A 457 29.04 3.72 -8.80
CA ASN A 457 29.37 3.51 -7.38
C ASN A 457 29.66 2.05 -7.01
N GLY A 458 29.57 1.11 -7.95
CA GLY A 458 30.03 -0.28 -7.77
C GLY A 458 28.97 -1.29 -7.30
N GLY A 459 27.77 -0.84 -6.93
CA GLY A 459 26.66 -1.74 -6.58
C GLY A 459 26.21 -2.63 -7.76
N TRP A 460 25.56 -3.74 -7.45
CA TRP A 460 25.25 -4.79 -8.43
C TRP A 460 23.75 -4.94 -8.69
N LEU A 461 23.40 -5.09 -9.97
CA LEU A 461 22.14 -5.69 -10.38
C LEU A 461 22.35 -7.20 -10.56
N LYS A 462 21.74 -8.02 -9.72
CA LYS A 462 21.77 -9.48 -9.84
C LYS A 462 20.45 -9.97 -10.40
N VAL A 463 20.52 -10.71 -11.50
CA VAL A 463 19.36 -11.16 -12.26
C VAL A 463 19.37 -12.69 -12.31
N GLN A 464 18.25 -13.35 -12.02
CA GLN A 464 18.14 -14.80 -12.25
C GLN A 464 17.97 -15.07 -13.76
N VAL A 465 16.91 -14.51 -14.34
CA VAL A 465 16.53 -14.68 -15.76
C VAL A 465 16.51 -13.33 -16.47
N LEU A 466 17.26 -13.21 -17.56
CA LEU A 466 17.17 -12.08 -18.50
C LEU A 466 16.30 -12.48 -19.70
N GLY A 467 15.10 -11.92 -19.79
CA GLY A 467 14.14 -12.19 -20.86
C GLY A 467 14.13 -11.09 -21.93
N GLN A 468 14.26 -11.50 -23.20
CA GLN A 468 14.15 -10.63 -24.38
C GLN A 468 13.30 -11.39 -25.42
N ALA A 469 12.11 -10.91 -25.75
CA ALA A 469 11.12 -11.69 -26.49
C ALA A 469 11.23 -11.54 -28.01
N THR A 470 11.74 -10.40 -28.47
CA THR A 470 11.80 -10.01 -29.88
C THR A 470 13.16 -9.42 -30.23
N ALA A 471 13.50 -9.40 -31.51
CA ALA A 471 14.73 -8.78 -32.02
C ALA A 471 14.83 -7.25 -31.78
N ASN A 472 13.76 -6.62 -31.28
CA ASN A 472 13.77 -5.21 -30.90
C ASN A 472 14.05 -5.01 -29.42
N ASP A 473 14.04 -6.05 -28.59
CA ASP A 473 14.14 -5.93 -27.13
C ASP A 473 15.61 -5.79 -26.70
N VAL A 474 16.34 -4.85 -27.30
CA VAL A 474 17.76 -4.61 -27.06
C VAL A 474 17.99 -4.05 -25.65
N LEU A 475 18.93 -4.65 -24.91
CA LEU A 475 19.39 -4.15 -23.62
C LEU A 475 20.73 -3.44 -23.77
N THR A 476 20.76 -2.13 -23.48
CA THR A 476 22.02 -1.39 -23.34
C THR A 476 22.39 -1.27 -21.86
N MET A 477 23.63 -1.61 -21.50
CA MET A 477 24.19 -1.46 -20.16
C MET A 477 25.27 -0.39 -20.17
N HIS A 478 25.11 0.66 -19.36
CA HIS A 478 26.01 1.80 -19.29
C HIS A 478 26.46 2.08 -17.85
N ASP A 479 27.78 2.01 -17.60
CA ASP A 479 28.40 2.31 -16.30
C ASP A 479 27.75 1.55 -15.12
N ILE A 480 27.39 0.28 -15.34
CA ILE A 480 26.65 -0.57 -14.38
C ILE A 480 27.30 -1.94 -14.22
N ASN A 481 27.20 -2.53 -13.03
CA ASN A 481 27.59 -3.91 -12.78
C ASN A 481 26.35 -4.81 -12.82
N VAL A 482 26.35 -5.80 -13.71
CA VAL A 482 25.23 -6.74 -13.88
C VAL A 482 25.73 -8.18 -13.80
N SER A 483 25.03 -9.02 -13.04
CA SER A 483 25.24 -10.46 -13.00
C SER A 483 23.96 -11.18 -13.42
N VAL A 484 24.05 -12.19 -14.28
CA VAL A 484 22.93 -13.03 -14.71
C VAL A 484 23.24 -14.49 -14.40
N GLU A 485 22.37 -15.15 -13.64
CA GLU A 485 22.56 -16.53 -13.18
C GLU A 485 22.28 -17.56 -14.29
N ASP A 486 21.19 -17.40 -15.03
CA ASP A 486 20.82 -18.32 -16.10
C ASP A 486 21.64 -18.08 -17.38
N GLU A 487 21.72 -19.12 -18.23
CA GLU A 487 22.36 -19.00 -19.55
C GLU A 487 21.55 -18.07 -20.46
N ILE A 488 22.24 -17.20 -21.20
CA ILE A 488 21.62 -16.25 -22.12
C ILE A 488 21.85 -16.73 -23.55
N ASP A 489 20.76 -16.94 -24.28
CA ASP A 489 20.78 -17.17 -25.71
C ASP A 489 20.83 -15.81 -26.44
N ILE A 490 21.87 -15.62 -27.24
CA ILE A 490 22.06 -14.48 -28.14
C ILE A 490 21.55 -14.93 -29.51
N ASP A 491 20.38 -14.43 -29.89
CA ASP A 491 19.62 -14.88 -31.07
C ASP A 491 19.54 -13.83 -32.19
N PHE A 492 19.80 -12.57 -31.87
CA PHE A 492 19.79 -11.48 -32.85
C PHE A 492 20.94 -10.49 -32.62
N GLU A 493 21.18 -9.66 -33.63
CA GLU A 493 22.26 -8.68 -33.64
C GLU A 493 22.04 -7.57 -32.61
N GLY A 494 23.06 -7.29 -31.81
CA GLY A 494 23.03 -6.21 -30.83
C GLY A 494 22.11 -6.46 -29.65
N GLN A 495 21.75 -7.73 -29.37
CA GLN A 495 20.80 -8.09 -28.30
C GLN A 495 21.20 -7.52 -26.93
N ILE A 496 22.50 -7.56 -26.61
CA ILE A 496 23.07 -6.88 -25.44
C ILE A 496 24.20 -5.97 -25.92
N VAL A 497 24.18 -4.72 -25.44
CA VAL A 497 25.19 -3.70 -25.76
C VAL A 497 25.83 -3.20 -24.48
N MET A 498 27.15 -3.29 -24.39
CA MET A 498 27.92 -2.79 -23.25
C MET A 498 28.64 -1.48 -23.62
N THR A 499 28.51 -0.46 -22.77
CA THR A 499 29.15 0.85 -22.96
C THR A 499 29.68 1.40 -21.63
N GLY A 500 30.61 2.35 -21.69
CA GLY A 500 31.23 2.91 -20.48
C GLY A 500 32.05 1.86 -19.73
N ASN A 501 32.03 1.91 -18.40
CA ASN A 501 32.78 1.04 -17.49
C ASN A 501 31.93 -0.14 -16.97
N THR A 502 31.03 -0.68 -17.79
CA THR A 502 30.15 -1.79 -17.42
C THR A 502 30.95 -3.06 -17.11
N ILE A 503 30.59 -3.74 -16.02
CA ILE A 503 31.04 -5.10 -15.69
C ILE A 503 29.86 -6.04 -15.89
N PHE A 504 30.08 -7.14 -16.61
CA PHE A 504 29.03 -8.11 -16.89
C PHE A 504 29.46 -9.54 -16.58
N ASP A 505 28.78 -10.15 -15.63
CA ASP A 505 28.99 -11.53 -15.24
C ASP A 505 27.80 -12.38 -15.70
N SER A 506 28.00 -13.21 -16.72
CA SER A 506 27.04 -14.22 -17.15
C SER A 506 27.46 -15.58 -16.60
N ILE A 507 26.90 -15.93 -15.44
CA ILE A 507 27.28 -17.11 -14.66
C ILE A 507 26.86 -18.40 -15.40
N GLY A 508 25.64 -18.42 -15.93
CA GLY A 508 25.14 -19.52 -16.75
C GLY A 508 25.85 -19.64 -18.10
N GLY A 509 26.41 -18.53 -18.59
CA GLY A 509 27.13 -18.44 -19.86
C GLY A 509 26.32 -17.79 -20.97
N LEU A 510 26.97 -17.58 -22.11
CA LEU A 510 26.40 -16.97 -23.31
C LEU A 510 26.44 -17.96 -24.46
N THR A 511 25.31 -18.19 -25.12
CA THR A 511 25.21 -19.03 -26.33
C THR A 511 24.89 -18.17 -27.55
N PHE A 512 25.80 -18.16 -28.53
CA PHE A 512 25.69 -17.37 -29.75
C PHE A 512 25.09 -18.20 -30.88
N ASN A 513 23.81 -17.99 -31.20
CA ASN A 513 23.09 -18.71 -32.24
C ASN A 513 23.21 -18.01 -33.61
N LEU A 514 22.76 -18.65 -34.70
CA LEU A 514 23.02 -18.27 -36.11
C LEU A 514 22.91 -16.77 -36.48
N ASN A 515 21.97 -16.02 -35.89
CA ASN A 515 21.80 -14.59 -36.16
C ASN A 515 22.20 -13.69 -34.97
N GLY A 516 22.70 -14.30 -33.90
CA GLY A 516 23.07 -13.64 -32.67
C GLY A 516 24.40 -12.93 -32.74
N ALA A 517 24.42 -11.67 -32.31
CA ALA A 517 25.65 -10.95 -32.06
C ALA A 517 25.54 -10.06 -30.81
N MET A 518 26.64 -10.01 -30.05
CA MET A 518 26.75 -9.18 -28.85
C MET A 518 28.05 -8.39 -28.91
N ASN A 519 27.97 -7.09 -28.59
CA ASN A 519 29.12 -6.20 -28.51
C ASN A 519 29.75 -6.26 -27.11
N PHE A 520 30.99 -6.72 -27.06
CA PHE A 520 31.77 -6.78 -25.83
C PHE A 520 32.59 -5.51 -25.62
N ASN A 521 32.58 -5.04 -24.38
CA ASN A 521 33.43 -3.96 -23.89
C ASN A 521 33.79 -4.23 -22.43
N GLY A 522 35.02 -3.91 -22.01
CA GLY A 522 35.43 -4.00 -20.61
C GLY A 522 35.72 -5.44 -20.15
N THR A 523 35.27 -5.78 -18.94
CA THR A 523 35.48 -7.12 -18.37
C THR A 523 34.18 -7.90 -18.42
N VAL A 524 34.23 -9.09 -19.04
CA VAL A 524 33.11 -10.03 -19.09
C VAL A 524 33.51 -11.36 -18.47
N THR A 525 32.77 -11.82 -17.48
CA THR A 525 32.95 -13.15 -16.89
C THR A 525 31.87 -14.07 -17.42
N ALA A 526 32.20 -14.94 -18.37
CA ALA A 526 31.23 -15.84 -18.99
C ALA A 526 31.91 -17.03 -19.67
N ASN A 527 31.28 -18.21 -19.58
CA ASN A 527 31.56 -19.26 -20.56
C ASN A 527 30.80 -18.95 -21.85
N ILE A 528 31.47 -19.04 -22.99
CA ILE A 528 30.89 -18.73 -24.30
C ILE A 528 30.69 -20.02 -25.07
N ASN A 529 29.49 -20.25 -25.61
CA ASN A 529 29.20 -21.30 -26.58
C ASN A 529 28.97 -20.65 -27.95
N LEU A 530 29.89 -20.85 -28.90
CA LEU A 530 29.74 -20.39 -30.27
C LEU A 530 28.95 -21.44 -31.08
N ASN A 531 27.70 -21.13 -31.42
CA ASN A 531 26.74 -22.01 -32.08
C ASN A 531 26.17 -21.38 -33.37
N GLN A 532 27.06 -20.97 -34.27
CA GLN A 532 26.80 -20.23 -35.52
C GLN A 532 26.68 -18.71 -35.40
N GLY A 533 26.63 -18.15 -34.19
CA GLY A 533 26.60 -16.71 -34.01
C GLY A 533 27.96 -16.03 -34.09
N VAL A 534 27.94 -14.71 -33.92
CA VAL A 534 29.10 -13.84 -34.05
C VAL A 534 29.45 -13.20 -32.70
N MET A 535 30.69 -13.37 -32.25
CA MET A 535 31.21 -12.65 -31.09
C MET A 535 31.87 -11.34 -31.56
N CYS A 536 31.31 -10.18 -31.19
CA CYS A 536 31.81 -8.87 -31.60
C CYS A 536 32.63 -8.19 -30.50
N ILE A 537 33.94 -8.11 -30.67
CA ILE A 537 34.84 -7.39 -29.75
C ILE A 537 35.11 -6.00 -30.35
N THR A 538 34.39 -4.99 -29.85
CA THR A 538 34.41 -3.63 -30.42
C THR A 538 35.36 -2.68 -29.70
N ASP A 539 35.79 -3.06 -28.49
CA ASP A 539 36.80 -2.36 -27.68
C ASP A 539 37.63 -3.41 -26.93
N ASN A 540 38.70 -2.98 -26.24
CA ASN A 540 39.52 -3.82 -25.39
C ASN A 540 38.66 -4.58 -24.38
N THR A 541 38.63 -5.89 -24.53
CA THR A 541 37.78 -6.78 -23.76
C THR A 541 38.63 -7.80 -23.04
N THR A 542 38.41 -7.99 -21.75
CA THR A 542 38.92 -9.14 -21.00
C THR A 542 37.79 -10.14 -20.80
N LEU A 543 37.95 -11.33 -21.38
CA LEU A 543 37.01 -12.44 -21.20
C LEU A 543 37.55 -13.42 -20.17
N ILE A 544 36.86 -13.55 -19.04
CA ILE A 544 37.16 -14.50 -17.96
C ILE A 544 36.17 -15.66 -18.06
N GLY A 545 36.61 -16.75 -18.69
CA GLY A 545 35.80 -17.94 -18.92
C GLY A 545 36.23 -18.66 -20.18
N ASN A 546 35.67 -19.85 -20.44
CA ASN A 546 36.08 -20.66 -21.58
C ASN A 546 35.19 -20.41 -22.80
N ILE A 547 35.80 -20.35 -23.99
CA ILE A 547 35.05 -20.37 -25.25
C ILE A 547 34.97 -21.82 -25.76
N ARG A 548 33.76 -22.27 -26.11
CA ARG A 548 33.48 -23.57 -26.73
C ARG A 548 32.95 -23.36 -28.13
N HIS A 549 33.64 -23.89 -29.12
CA HIS A 549 33.20 -23.89 -30.52
C HIS A 549 32.30 -25.11 -30.79
N ARG A 550 31.00 -24.88 -31.05
CA ARG A 550 29.99 -25.94 -31.24
C ARG A 550 29.46 -26.05 -32.66
N ALA A 551 29.61 -25.00 -33.46
CA ALA A 551 29.28 -24.97 -34.88
C ALA A 551 30.07 -23.83 -35.54
N ASP A 552 30.14 -23.84 -36.88
CA ASP A 552 30.88 -22.84 -37.66
C ASP A 552 30.54 -21.41 -37.23
N SER A 553 31.51 -20.66 -36.70
CA SER A 553 31.25 -19.36 -36.06
C SER A 553 32.32 -18.31 -36.40
N LEU A 554 32.03 -17.05 -36.07
CA LEU A 554 32.91 -15.91 -36.29
C LEU A 554 33.21 -15.18 -34.98
N ILE A 555 34.49 -14.85 -34.76
CA ILE A 555 34.93 -13.88 -33.75
C ILE A 555 35.47 -12.67 -34.50
N PHE A 556 34.79 -11.54 -34.36
CA PHE A 556 35.24 -10.26 -34.90
C PHE A 556 35.93 -9.48 -33.79
N ILE A 557 37.11 -8.93 -34.08
CA ILE A 557 37.87 -8.06 -33.19
C ILE A 557 38.21 -6.80 -33.96
N ALA A 558 37.58 -5.69 -33.59
CA ALA A 558 37.73 -4.41 -34.26
C ALA A 558 39.20 -3.95 -34.32
N PRO A 559 39.56 -3.07 -35.27
CA PRO A 559 40.91 -2.53 -35.37
C PRO A 559 41.33 -1.89 -34.04
N GLU A 560 42.59 -2.12 -33.65
CA GLU A 560 43.17 -1.63 -32.38
C GLU A 560 42.58 -2.24 -31.09
N ALA A 561 41.47 -2.99 -31.17
CA ALA A 561 40.91 -3.69 -30.03
C ALA A 561 41.70 -4.98 -29.72
N VAL A 562 41.76 -5.32 -28.44
CA VAL A 562 42.38 -6.55 -27.94
C VAL A 562 41.34 -7.38 -27.21
N LEU A 563 41.10 -8.62 -27.67
CA LEU A 563 40.46 -9.64 -26.87
C LEU A 563 41.51 -10.31 -25.98
N ASN A 564 41.44 -10.08 -24.68
CA ASN A 564 42.27 -10.74 -23.69
C ASN A 564 41.54 -11.95 -23.11
N TYR A 565 41.76 -13.12 -23.71
CA TYR A 565 41.18 -14.39 -23.31
C TYR A 565 41.91 -14.98 -22.09
N GLN A 566 41.19 -15.12 -20.99
CA GLN A 566 41.68 -15.71 -19.72
C GLN A 566 40.98 -17.03 -19.40
N GLY A 567 40.51 -17.75 -20.41
CA GLY A 567 39.99 -19.09 -20.21
C GLY A 567 41.08 -20.04 -19.71
N THR A 568 40.68 -21.05 -18.95
CA THR A 568 41.59 -22.09 -18.44
C THR A 568 41.94 -23.11 -19.52
N ASN A 569 41.11 -23.23 -20.56
CA ASN A 569 41.30 -24.13 -21.70
C ASN A 569 41.56 -23.33 -22.99
N PRO A 570 42.34 -23.87 -23.94
CA PRO A 570 42.45 -23.28 -25.26
C PRO A 570 41.11 -23.31 -26.00
N LEU A 571 40.86 -22.30 -26.85
CA LEU A 571 39.75 -22.35 -27.80
C LEU A 571 40.08 -23.37 -28.90
N ASN A 572 39.43 -24.52 -28.81
CA ASN A 572 39.52 -25.59 -29.78
C ASN A 572 38.65 -25.28 -31.00
N VAL A 573 39.23 -25.37 -32.20
CA VAL A 573 38.50 -25.16 -33.47
C VAL A 573 37.63 -26.38 -33.81
N ASN A 574 37.96 -27.57 -33.32
CA ASN A 574 37.28 -28.85 -33.63
C ASN A 574 37.22 -29.10 -35.15
N ASN A 575 36.41 -30.07 -35.60
CA ASN A 575 36.17 -30.38 -37.01
C ASN A 575 35.24 -29.37 -37.73
N MET A 576 35.34 -28.08 -37.37
CA MET A 576 34.43 -27.00 -37.77
C MET A 576 35.22 -25.80 -38.34
N THR A 577 34.53 -24.82 -38.92
CA THR A 577 35.12 -23.56 -39.38
C THR A 577 35.02 -22.48 -38.30
N LEU A 578 36.14 -21.99 -37.78
CA LEU A 578 36.20 -20.78 -36.96
C LEU A 578 36.83 -19.65 -37.78
N ALA A 579 36.15 -18.52 -37.92
CA ALA A 579 36.73 -17.31 -38.51
C ALA A 579 37.13 -16.32 -37.41
N ILE A 580 38.29 -15.68 -37.57
CA ILE A 580 38.74 -14.56 -36.75
C ILE A 580 39.16 -13.42 -37.66
N GLN A 581 38.50 -12.27 -37.51
CA GLN A 581 38.66 -11.13 -38.40
C GLN A 581 38.51 -9.79 -37.66
N GLY A 582 38.59 -8.66 -38.36
CA GLY A 582 38.38 -7.29 -37.90
C GLY A 582 39.65 -6.46 -37.70
N GLY A 583 40.85 -7.04 -37.86
CA GLY A 583 42.12 -6.30 -37.78
C GLY A 583 42.64 -6.08 -36.35
N GLY A 584 41.94 -6.59 -35.33
CA GLY A 584 42.34 -6.53 -33.93
C GLY A 584 43.25 -7.68 -33.47
N ARG A 585 43.41 -7.81 -32.16
CA ARG A 585 44.31 -8.80 -31.54
C ARG A 585 43.59 -9.79 -30.64
N PHE A 586 43.72 -11.08 -30.92
CA PHE A 586 43.37 -12.16 -29.98
C PHE A 586 44.58 -12.48 -29.09
N SER A 587 44.47 -12.16 -27.80
CA SER A 587 45.47 -12.39 -26.75
C SER A 587 45.07 -13.51 -25.79
N SER A 588 46.04 -14.24 -25.25
CA SER A 588 45.85 -15.13 -24.09
C SER A 588 47.03 -15.09 -23.14
N TRP A 589 46.79 -15.26 -21.83
CA TRP A 589 47.85 -15.16 -20.80
C TRP A 589 48.80 -16.35 -20.70
N ASP A 590 48.35 -17.57 -21.03
CA ASP A 590 49.14 -18.80 -20.83
C ASP A 590 49.51 -19.52 -22.14
N ASN A 591 49.61 -18.78 -23.25
CA ASN A 591 49.77 -19.37 -24.59
C ASN A 591 48.67 -20.40 -24.90
N ASN A 592 47.44 -20.10 -24.50
CA ASN A 592 46.28 -20.98 -24.66
C ASN A 592 45.20 -20.28 -25.50
N SER A 593 45.58 -19.51 -26.54
CA SER A 593 44.59 -18.79 -27.36
C SER A 593 43.76 -19.76 -28.19
N LEU A 594 44.37 -20.40 -29.21
CA LEU A 594 43.66 -21.21 -30.21
C LEU A 594 44.39 -22.53 -30.47
N THR A 595 43.65 -23.62 -30.60
CA THR A 595 44.18 -24.93 -30.95
C THR A 595 43.37 -25.59 -32.06
N MET A 596 44.04 -26.00 -33.13
CA MET A 596 43.53 -26.94 -34.12
C MET A 596 43.68 -28.35 -33.54
N ASN A 597 42.59 -28.94 -33.05
CA ASN A 597 42.61 -30.18 -32.25
C ASN A 597 42.01 -31.40 -32.96
N GLU A 598 41.31 -31.22 -34.07
CA GLU A 598 40.69 -32.30 -34.84
C GLU A 598 40.97 -32.15 -36.34
N ASP A 599 40.84 -33.27 -37.05
CA ASP A 599 40.87 -33.29 -38.51
C ASP A 599 39.67 -32.52 -39.09
N ASP A 600 39.83 -32.02 -40.31
CA ASP A 600 38.86 -31.20 -41.05
C ASP A 600 38.55 -29.82 -40.43
N GLY A 601 39.10 -29.50 -39.27
CA GLY A 601 39.01 -28.18 -38.66
C GLY A 601 39.62 -27.09 -39.54
N ARG A 602 38.91 -25.95 -39.69
CA ARG A 602 39.33 -24.83 -40.52
C ARG A 602 39.36 -23.53 -39.73
N LEU A 603 40.52 -22.90 -39.62
CA LEU A 603 40.69 -21.57 -39.04
C LEU A 603 40.89 -20.56 -40.16
N ILE A 604 39.96 -19.61 -40.30
CA ILE A 604 40.05 -18.50 -41.24
C ILE A 604 40.56 -17.28 -40.48
N LEU A 605 41.64 -16.66 -40.96
CA LEU A 605 42.13 -15.37 -40.48
C LEU A 605 42.01 -14.34 -41.59
N ALA A 606 41.28 -13.28 -41.33
CA ALA A 606 40.98 -12.22 -42.29
C ALA A 606 41.29 -10.84 -41.70
N ASP A 607 41.20 -9.82 -42.54
CA ASP A 607 41.48 -8.41 -42.25
C ASP A 607 42.93 -8.03 -41.95
N ASN A 608 43.34 -6.87 -42.46
CA ASN A 608 44.68 -6.36 -42.23
C ASN A 608 44.92 -6.05 -40.74
N ALA A 609 46.09 -6.44 -40.23
CA ALA A 609 46.55 -6.28 -38.85
C ALA A 609 45.94 -7.25 -37.83
N THR A 610 45.12 -8.23 -38.24
CA THR A 610 44.66 -9.28 -37.33
C THR A 610 45.86 -10.04 -36.76
N THR A 611 45.92 -10.13 -35.43
CA THR A 611 47.04 -10.76 -34.73
C THR A 611 46.57 -11.79 -33.70
N LEU A 612 47.30 -12.91 -33.60
CA LEU A 612 47.08 -13.95 -32.60
C LEU A 612 48.32 -14.08 -31.71
N SER A 613 48.14 -14.08 -30.39
CA SER A 613 49.26 -14.33 -29.47
C SER A 613 49.78 -15.77 -29.56
N HIS A 614 48.88 -16.73 -29.75
CA HIS A 614 49.24 -18.15 -29.79
C HIS A 614 48.32 -18.94 -30.74
N LEU A 615 48.90 -19.82 -31.54
CA LEU A 615 48.18 -20.81 -32.35
C LEU A 615 48.89 -22.15 -32.24
N ALA A 616 48.15 -23.21 -31.91
CA ALA A 616 48.67 -24.57 -31.83
C ALA A 616 48.01 -25.53 -32.84
N PHE A 617 48.77 -26.46 -33.39
CA PHE A 617 48.27 -27.64 -34.13
C PHE A 617 48.56 -28.90 -33.32
N GLY A 618 47.51 -29.59 -32.90
CA GLY A 618 47.60 -30.79 -32.08
C GLY A 618 48.31 -31.94 -32.80
N ALA A 619 49.10 -32.72 -32.07
CA ALA A 619 49.93 -33.80 -32.64
C ALA A 619 49.14 -34.91 -33.35
N ILE A 620 47.84 -35.03 -33.06
CA ILE A 620 46.96 -36.04 -33.67
C ILE A 620 46.33 -35.58 -34.98
N VAL A 621 46.41 -34.28 -35.30
CA VAL A 621 45.78 -33.68 -36.48
C VAL A 621 46.60 -33.98 -37.72
N THR A 622 45.93 -34.37 -38.79
CA THR A 622 46.52 -34.81 -40.07
C THR A 622 46.15 -33.91 -41.25
N ASN A 623 45.03 -33.17 -41.20
CA ASN A 623 44.55 -32.40 -42.36
C ASN A 623 43.84 -31.05 -42.05
N ALA A 624 43.99 -30.50 -40.84
CA ALA A 624 43.41 -29.20 -40.50
C ALA A 624 43.86 -28.08 -41.46
N VAL A 625 43.02 -27.08 -41.67
CA VAL A 625 43.24 -26.00 -42.62
C VAL A 625 43.42 -24.68 -41.87
N LEU A 626 44.53 -23.99 -42.14
CA LEU A 626 44.69 -22.56 -41.82
C LEU A 626 44.54 -21.79 -43.12
N GLU A 627 43.52 -20.95 -43.19
CA GLU A 627 43.17 -20.16 -44.36
C GLU A 627 43.34 -18.68 -44.06
N ILE A 628 44.10 -17.99 -44.90
CA ILE A 628 44.29 -16.55 -44.82
C ILE A 628 43.54 -15.89 -45.95
N GLU A 629 42.58 -15.04 -45.59
CA GLU A 629 41.71 -14.34 -46.53
C GLU A 629 41.96 -12.83 -46.53
N LYS A 630 41.35 -12.15 -47.50
CA LYS A 630 41.31 -10.69 -47.55
C LYS A 630 40.34 -10.16 -46.50
N ASN A 631 40.10 -8.86 -46.52
CA ASN A 631 39.13 -8.25 -45.62
C ASN A 631 37.72 -8.80 -45.88
N GLN A 632 36.98 -9.08 -44.83
CA GLN A 632 35.66 -9.70 -44.86
C GLN A 632 34.67 -8.82 -44.10
N ASP A 633 33.51 -8.58 -44.70
CA ASP A 633 32.42 -7.84 -44.04
C ASP A 633 31.89 -8.65 -42.83
N SER A 634 31.43 -7.94 -41.81
CA SER A 634 30.86 -8.44 -40.57
C SER A 634 29.60 -7.67 -40.20
N ILE A 635 28.74 -8.28 -39.39
CA ILE A 635 27.59 -7.62 -38.75
C ILE A 635 27.99 -6.79 -37.52
N CYS A 636 29.25 -6.88 -37.08
CA CYS A 636 29.72 -6.18 -35.90
C CYS A 636 29.96 -4.69 -36.15
N SER A 637 29.55 -3.84 -35.20
CA SER A 637 29.84 -2.40 -35.26
C SER A 637 31.34 -2.12 -35.22
N GLY A 638 31.81 -1.14 -35.98
CA GLY A 638 33.25 -0.82 -36.11
C GLY A 638 33.95 -1.58 -37.24
N ASP A 639 33.21 -2.42 -37.97
CA ASP A 639 33.65 -2.91 -39.27
C ASP A 639 33.49 -1.83 -40.35
N ASP A 640 34.45 -0.89 -40.37
CA ASP A 640 34.54 0.13 -41.43
C ASP A 640 35.17 -0.41 -42.72
N VAL A 641 35.42 -1.73 -42.78
CA VAL A 641 36.22 -2.37 -43.82
C VAL A 641 35.31 -2.99 -44.87
N GLY A 642 34.66 -2.16 -45.68
CA GLY A 642 33.91 -2.66 -46.84
C GLY A 642 34.82 -3.50 -47.74
N ASN A 643 34.42 -4.74 -48.00
CA ASN A 643 34.98 -5.72 -48.94
C ASN A 643 36.02 -5.11 -49.88
N ASP A 644 37.29 -5.36 -49.60
CA ASP A 644 38.37 -4.48 -50.03
C ASP A 644 38.49 -4.35 -51.56
N SER A 645 38.05 -3.20 -52.06
CA SER A 645 38.32 -2.72 -53.43
C SER A 645 39.56 -1.83 -53.49
N ASP A 646 40.25 -1.59 -52.36
CA ASP A 646 41.41 -0.70 -52.28
C ASP A 646 42.73 -1.36 -52.72
N GLY A 647 42.75 -2.71 -52.77
CA GLY A 647 43.84 -3.51 -53.30
C GLY A 647 45.09 -3.61 -52.41
N LYS A 648 45.02 -3.23 -51.13
CA LYS A 648 46.09 -3.41 -50.14
C LYS A 648 46.25 -4.88 -49.73
N LEU A 649 47.38 -5.17 -49.07
CA LEU A 649 47.72 -6.50 -48.55
C LEU A 649 47.13 -6.68 -47.16
N SER A 650 46.38 -7.77 -46.92
CA SER A 650 45.94 -8.16 -45.58
C SER A 650 47.09 -8.88 -44.88
N LYS A 651 47.68 -8.23 -43.87
CA LYS A 651 48.81 -8.78 -43.11
C LYS A 651 48.32 -9.37 -41.80
N ILE A 652 48.47 -10.68 -41.66
CA ILE A 652 48.15 -11.44 -40.45
C ILE A 652 49.44 -11.77 -39.71
N LEU A 653 49.42 -11.66 -38.39
CA LEU A 653 50.55 -12.04 -37.54
C LEU A 653 50.15 -13.10 -36.53
N VAL A 654 50.87 -14.23 -36.54
CA VAL A 654 50.87 -15.19 -35.44
C VAL A 654 52.15 -15.02 -34.65
N GLU A 655 52.04 -14.59 -33.39
CA GLU A 655 53.21 -14.30 -32.56
C GLU A 655 53.93 -15.59 -32.16
N ASN A 656 53.18 -16.57 -31.67
CA ASN A 656 53.69 -17.86 -31.24
C ASN A 656 52.94 -19.01 -31.92
N LEU A 657 53.60 -19.73 -32.82
CA LEU A 657 53.04 -20.89 -33.51
C LEU A 657 53.65 -22.19 -32.96
N VAL A 658 52.81 -23.09 -32.46
CA VAL A 658 53.22 -24.46 -32.06
C VAL A 658 52.62 -25.46 -33.04
N HIS A 659 53.45 -26.10 -33.85
CA HIS A 659 52.99 -26.99 -34.91
C HIS A 659 53.47 -28.43 -34.69
N ALA A 660 52.62 -29.27 -34.09
CA ALA A 660 52.97 -30.67 -33.79
C ALA A 660 52.30 -31.70 -34.70
N GLY A 661 51.17 -31.34 -35.33
CA GLY A 661 50.43 -32.18 -36.29
C GLY A 661 50.78 -31.86 -37.74
N ASN A 662 49.90 -32.24 -38.68
CA ASN A 662 49.94 -31.78 -40.07
C ASN A 662 48.82 -30.77 -40.30
N SER A 663 49.06 -29.80 -41.18
CA SER A 663 48.03 -28.87 -41.64
C SER A 663 48.23 -28.43 -43.07
N ASN A 664 47.15 -27.95 -43.68
CA ASN A 664 47.15 -27.28 -44.97
C ASN A 664 47.11 -25.77 -44.73
N LEU A 665 48.07 -25.05 -45.32
CA LEU A 665 48.05 -23.59 -45.35
C LEU A 665 47.48 -23.12 -46.69
N GLN A 666 46.42 -22.32 -46.64
CA GLN A 666 45.82 -21.66 -47.80
C GLN A 666 46.02 -20.15 -47.68
N LEU A 667 46.58 -19.54 -48.71
CA LEU A 667 46.81 -18.09 -48.77
C LEU A 667 46.05 -17.54 -49.97
N SER A 668 45.08 -16.66 -49.72
CA SER A 668 44.37 -15.92 -50.76
C SER A 668 45.27 -14.88 -51.43
N ASP A 669 44.91 -14.44 -52.64
CA ASP A 669 45.63 -13.36 -53.34
C ASP A 669 45.80 -12.12 -52.44
N LYS A 670 47.00 -11.51 -52.44
CA LYS A 670 47.32 -10.31 -51.64
C LYS A 670 47.14 -10.49 -50.12
N THR A 671 47.41 -11.69 -49.61
CA THR A 671 47.52 -11.92 -48.17
C THR A 671 48.97 -12.20 -47.77
N GLU A 672 49.33 -11.88 -46.53
CA GLU A 672 50.64 -12.15 -45.95
C GLU A 672 50.46 -12.75 -44.55
N LEU A 673 50.98 -13.96 -44.32
CA LEU A 673 51.09 -14.55 -42.98
C LEU A 673 52.52 -14.34 -42.44
N SER A 674 52.62 -13.56 -41.37
CA SER A 674 53.85 -13.38 -40.60
C SER A 674 53.84 -14.27 -39.36
N ILE A 675 54.97 -14.92 -39.07
CA ILE A 675 55.16 -15.73 -37.86
C ILE A 675 56.42 -15.22 -37.15
N ARG A 676 56.30 -14.78 -35.89
CA ARG A 676 57.42 -14.10 -35.16
C ARG A 676 58.38 -15.06 -34.46
N ASN A 677 57.91 -16.16 -33.89
CA ASN A 677 58.77 -17.15 -33.25
C ASN A 677 59.33 -18.18 -34.24
N SER A 678 60.55 -18.66 -33.99
CA SER A 678 61.21 -19.68 -34.82
C SER A 678 60.50 -21.03 -34.71
N PHE A 679 60.17 -21.59 -35.89
CA PHE A 679 59.59 -22.92 -36.14
C PHE A 679 60.25 -24.06 -35.37
#